data_AF-A0A917HZ63-F1
#
_entry.id   AF-A0A917HZ63-F1
#
_cell.length_a   1.000
_cell.length_b   1.000
_cell.length_c   1.000
_cell.angle_alpha   90.00
_cell.angle_beta   90.00
_cell.angle_gamma   90.00
#
_symmetry.space_group_name_H-M   'P 1'
#
loop_
_entity.id
_entity.type
_entity.pdbx_description
1 polymer ?
#
loop_
_entity_poly.entity_id
_entity_poly.type
_entity_poly.pdbx_seq_one_letter_code
_entity_poly.pdbx_strand_id
1 'polypeptide(L)'
;MRIRIILACILIYAIRIETYAQLPLSNDLLETGAQQRRDLSIPGSRIVLNPYNFRIPPGQRTPMAYSSRPTLPLNVGYLGTKMANRSFEDLIMLHVDTKQEGHSFSAWSAPLSDASAWQPSDGARILPAADGSLFASTDAQASSDVQSIRLKDAVTTNLDEAPYLNITVPDGTTLWAVKVHGQDEPSDRTIRHENTGTGAYTFDLRTATGWRGKRTFYLTIFLVGKGTSLRVTELSIRGVQATLVASDTMDNTWEPHRLAFEGRYLGDVRLRGFDFFYDEETIVRQFNSDKRAALVYSGKYEGKLSIVGQRTLVIQGCDIQYAVSFEAPFASPITFYRTYTDLLARKNPLDIPPEVGYWSVQTAGNDPTRKPTLIACSFAELSLPVAALVQRAERPALNPASVTTKLRERRNYWNSLLAKVPHPTRFGLNHVNPKGVTDTAMRKAYYRAWVFLAMNVLPPDTAHFPYPQIVTGKPSLWGEGHPNAPFSAAWESFIAIQLYGYLAPEVSWDAFSGLMSLVDEEGVLGGESLPSRKAETALLLYRLTGDKEKLALNYPALKRYMMWRIRYPMWVYKDVSILSEYQKDADFVVSAIVDMEALAAIATILELHDDHELWVKNRLALFDDYLRWFWSDSDELPVQLYNTRSGLRTAGHPVWVTSGLAIDLLKAPHLNSMMDLFDRYFDPDQSFAGFRMPKYPDVAFTVRGLLAKGYQNRATQLIECNIRDVMRSGAVFAEQYTLDSPPHGDGVRPSIFGMAQLIDFVLLLNGVDYLDGRDAF
;
A
#
# COMPACT_ATOMS: atom_id res chain seq x y z
N MET A 1 43.19 50.85 1.77
CA MET A 1 42.24 50.59 0.68
C MET A 1 42.23 49.14 0.19
N ARG A 2 43.39 48.49 -0.04
CA ARG A 2 43.48 47.08 -0.50
C ARG A 2 42.91 46.02 0.46
N ILE A 3 42.95 46.23 1.78
CA ILE A 3 42.42 45.26 2.77
C ILE A 3 40.88 45.24 2.80
N ARG A 4 40.21 46.36 2.52
CA ARG A 4 38.73 46.43 2.46
C ARG A 4 38.15 45.75 1.21
N ILE A 5 38.90 45.73 0.11
CA ILE A 5 38.49 45.05 -1.14
C ILE A 5 38.65 43.53 -0.99
N ILE A 6 39.71 43.05 -0.33
CA ILE A 6 39.89 41.62 -0.07
C ILE A 6 38.84 41.09 0.92
N LEU A 7 38.52 41.85 1.98
CA LEU A 7 37.43 41.50 2.91
C LEU A 7 36.06 41.55 2.23
N ALA A 8 35.78 42.51 1.35
CA ALA A 8 34.54 42.54 0.58
C ALA A 8 34.46 41.39 -0.44
N CYS A 9 35.56 41.01 -1.10
CA CYS A 9 35.60 39.85 -1.99
C CYS A 9 35.45 38.53 -1.24
N ILE A 10 36.02 38.38 -0.04
CA ILE A 10 35.83 37.19 0.81
C ILE A 10 34.42 37.16 1.40
N LEU A 11 33.83 38.30 1.77
CA LEU A 11 32.42 38.36 2.19
C LEU A 11 31.49 38.06 1.01
N ILE A 12 31.79 38.53 -0.20
CA ILE A 12 31.01 38.23 -1.40
C ILE A 12 31.23 36.78 -1.86
N TYR A 13 32.39 36.16 -1.61
CA TYR A 13 32.60 34.73 -1.83
C TYR A 13 31.93 33.87 -0.74
N ALA A 14 31.83 34.36 0.50
CA ALA A 14 31.09 33.72 1.58
C ALA A 14 29.56 33.91 1.46
N ILE A 15 29.11 34.99 0.81
CA ILE A 15 27.69 35.27 0.50
C ILE A 15 27.29 34.70 -0.88
N ARG A 16 28.26 34.31 -1.72
CA ARG A 16 28.08 33.46 -2.92
C ARG A 16 28.52 32.01 -2.69
N ILE A 17 28.45 31.53 -1.46
CA ILE A 17 27.92 30.17 -1.30
C ILE A 17 26.44 30.33 -1.62
N GLU A 18 26.10 30.25 -2.92
CA GLU A 18 24.78 29.76 -3.27
C GLU A 18 24.58 28.56 -2.35
N THR A 19 23.62 28.66 -1.45
CA THR A 19 23.20 27.55 -0.62
C THR A 19 22.74 26.48 -1.58
N TYR A 20 23.66 25.64 -2.07
CA TYR A 20 23.34 24.32 -2.59
C TYR A 20 22.49 23.73 -1.48
N ALA A 21 21.19 23.66 -1.73
CA ALA A 21 20.25 23.25 -0.71
C ALA A 21 20.74 21.89 -0.20
N GLN A 22 21.26 21.88 1.03
CA GLN A 22 21.97 20.73 1.59
C GLN A 22 21.14 19.47 1.35
N LEU A 23 21.75 18.43 0.77
CA LEU A 23 21.05 17.19 0.47
C LEU A 23 20.32 16.72 1.73
N PRO A 24 19.00 16.44 1.64
CA PRO A 24 18.24 16.12 2.83
C PRO A 24 18.74 14.80 3.39
N LEU A 25 18.99 14.79 4.69
CA LEU A 25 19.18 13.59 5.45
C LEU A 25 17.83 12.97 5.78
N SER A 26 17.82 11.69 6.15
CA SER A 26 16.60 10.98 6.53
C SER A 26 15.82 11.68 7.66
N ASN A 27 16.50 12.33 8.61
CA ASN A 27 15.85 13.10 9.67
C ASN A 27 15.12 14.35 9.16
N ASP A 28 15.58 14.95 8.05
CA ASP A 28 14.96 16.15 7.47
C ASP A 28 13.58 15.85 6.86
N LEU A 29 13.31 14.56 6.61
CA LEU A 29 12.07 14.04 6.06
C LEU A 29 11.01 13.72 7.11
N LEU A 30 11.24 14.04 8.39
CA LEU A 30 10.28 13.87 9.48
C LEU A 30 8.85 14.29 9.11
N GLU A 31 7.89 13.41 9.36
CA GLU A 31 6.46 13.73 9.33
C GLU A 31 5.86 13.68 10.74
N THR A 32 4.86 14.53 10.95
CA THR A 32 4.09 14.66 12.19
C THR A 32 2.63 15.01 11.85
N GLY A 33 1.72 14.87 12.81
CA GLY A 33 0.32 15.30 12.67
C GLY A 33 -0.61 14.25 12.06
N ALA A 34 -1.87 14.61 11.87
CA ALA A 34 -2.95 13.66 11.52
C ALA A 34 -2.87 13.08 10.10
N GLN A 35 -2.11 13.72 9.20
CA GLN A 35 -1.96 13.33 7.79
C GLN A 35 -0.67 12.57 7.51
N GLN A 36 0.18 12.33 8.51
CA GLN A 36 1.45 11.64 8.32
C GLN A 36 1.28 10.18 7.90
N ARG A 37 2.32 9.63 7.26
CA ARG A 37 2.46 8.19 7.03
C ARG A 37 2.66 7.42 8.33
N ARG A 38 2.37 6.13 8.28
CA ARG A 38 2.69 5.19 9.36
C ARG A 38 3.38 3.93 8.89
N ASP A 39 3.41 3.67 7.60
CA ASP A 39 4.05 2.51 7.00
C ASP A 39 5.58 2.63 7.01
N LEU A 40 6.27 1.52 7.26
CA LEU A 40 7.73 1.45 7.16
C LEU A 40 8.17 0.10 6.59
N SER A 41 9.16 0.13 5.71
CA SER A 41 9.81 -1.05 5.16
C SER A 41 11.23 -0.73 4.73
N ILE A 42 11.96 -1.72 4.23
CA ILE A 42 13.28 -1.55 3.63
C ILE A 42 13.39 -2.42 2.37
N PRO A 43 14.25 -2.04 1.40
CA PRO A 43 14.55 -2.88 0.25
C PRO A 43 15.04 -4.26 0.68
N GLY A 44 14.57 -5.31 0.01
CA GLY A 44 14.99 -6.70 0.25
C GLY A 44 14.31 -7.37 1.45
N SER A 45 13.42 -6.68 2.17
CA SER A 45 12.56 -7.30 3.17
C SER A 45 11.25 -7.79 2.54
N ARG A 46 10.58 -8.78 3.15
CA ARG A 46 9.16 -9.10 2.89
C ARG A 46 8.19 -8.46 3.88
N ILE A 47 8.70 -7.78 4.90
CA ILE A 47 7.91 -7.21 6.00
C ILE A 47 7.54 -5.75 5.70
N VAL A 48 6.34 -5.34 6.10
CA VAL A 48 5.92 -3.95 6.21
C VAL A 48 5.37 -3.70 7.61
N LEU A 49 5.84 -2.66 8.28
CA LEU A 49 5.18 -2.17 9.49
C LEU A 49 4.01 -1.28 9.13
N ASN A 50 2.91 -1.43 9.87
CA ASN A 50 1.70 -0.61 9.75
C ASN A 50 1.22 -0.48 8.29
N PRO A 51 0.90 -1.61 7.62
CA PRO A 51 0.24 -1.54 6.32
C PRO A 51 -1.07 -0.73 6.42
N TYR A 52 -1.56 -0.22 5.29
CA TYR A 52 -2.76 0.59 5.23
C TYR A 52 -3.83 -0.09 4.37
N ASN A 53 -5.04 -0.20 4.92
CA ASN A 53 -6.17 -0.75 4.19
C ASN A 53 -6.82 0.30 3.27
N PHE A 54 -6.47 0.26 1.99
CA PHE A 54 -7.02 1.17 0.98
C PHE A 54 -8.48 0.92 0.61
N ARG A 55 -9.08 -0.21 1.05
CA ARG A 55 -10.52 -0.48 0.83
C ARG A 55 -11.42 0.43 1.68
N ILE A 56 -10.85 1.14 2.65
CA ILE A 56 -11.55 2.25 3.32
C ILE A 56 -11.82 3.32 2.26
N PRO A 57 -13.03 3.89 2.14
CA PRO A 57 -13.30 4.92 1.13
C PRO A 57 -12.37 6.16 1.25
N PRO A 58 -12.08 6.86 0.14
CA PRO A 58 -11.28 8.08 0.15
C PRO A 58 -11.77 9.10 1.18
N GLY A 59 -10.82 9.77 1.85
CA GLY A 59 -11.11 10.81 2.85
C GLY A 59 -11.65 10.34 4.21
N GLN A 60 -12.08 9.07 4.36
CA GLN A 60 -12.74 8.62 5.60
C GLN A 60 -11.79 8.35 6.77
N ARG A 61 -10.58 7.83 6.50
CA ARG A 61 -9.60 7.52 7.54
C ARG A 61 -8.19 7.73 7.00
N THR A 62 -7.33 8.38 7.78
CA THR A 62 -5.91 8.55 7.40
C THR A 62 -5.09 7.34 7.86
N PRO A 63 -3.88 7.10 7.31
CA PRO A 63 -2.99 6.04 7.82
C PRO A 63 -2.64 6.22 9.28
N MET A 64 -2.44 7.48 9.71
CA MET A 64 -2.23 7.83 11.10
C MET A 64 -3.38 7.32 11.99
N ALA A 65 -4.62 7.59 11.60
CA ALA A 65 -5.81 7.13 12.33
C ALA A 65 -6.09 5.63 12.17
N TYR A 66 -5.60 4.98 11.11
CA TYR A 66 -5.77 3.55 10.87
C TYR A 66 -4.83 2.71 11.75
N SER A 67 -3.52 3.00 11.69
CA SER A 67 -2.50 2.17 12.32
C SER A 67 -2.12 2.59 13.74
N SER A 68 -2.59 3.75 14.21
CA SER A 68 -2.28 4.24 15.57
C SER A 68 -3.49 4.12 16.48
N ARG A 69 -3.28 3.58 17.67
CA ARG A 69 -4.28 3.43 18.74
C ARG A 69 -3.60 3.65 20.10
N PRO A 70 -4.36 4.02 21.16
CA PRO A 70 -3.90 4.08 22.55
C PRO A 70 -3.07 2.89 23.05
N THR A 71 -3.27 1.71 22.49
CA THR A 71 -2.52 0.50 22.83
C THR A 71 -1.11 0.48 22.24
N LEU A 72 -0.75 1.51 21.46
CA LEU A 72 0.49 1.64 20.71
C LEU A 72 0.80 0.35 19.92
N PRO A 73 -0.11 -0.11 19.04
CA PRO A 73 0.04 -1.41 18.41
C PRO A 73 1.24 -1.45 17.46
N LEU A 74 1.88 -2.61 17.36
CA LEU A 74 2.75 -2.96 16.24
C LEU A 74 1.93 -3.83 15.28
N ASN A 75 1.59 -3.29 14.11
CA ASN A 75 0.93 -4.05 13.06
C ASN A 75 1.95 -4.41 11.97
N VAL A 76 1.84 -5.61 11.41
CA VAL A 76 2.80 -6.10 10.43
C VAL A 76 2.08 -6.69 9.22
N GLY A 77 2.54 -6.38 8.02
CA GLY A 77 2.23 -7.11 6.80
C GLY A 77 3.42 -7.97 6.36
N TYR A 78 3.17 -9.14 5.78
CA TYR A 78 4.20 -9.99 5.19
C TYR A 78 3.81 -10.43 3.78
N LEU A 79 4.73 -10.22 2.83
CA LEU A 79 4.50 -10.43 1.40
C LEU A 79 5.17 -11.73 0.92
N GLY A 80 4.57 -12.87 1.26
CA GLY A 80 4.95 -14.19 0.74
C GLY A 80 4.16 -14.54 -0.53
N THR A 81 4.81 -15.19 -1.50
CA THR A 81 4.25 -15.44 -2.84
C THR A 81 2.98 -16.29 -2.83
N LYS A 82 2.89 -17.27 -1.94
CA LYS A 82 1.73 -18.19 -1.85
C LYS A 82 0.90 -18.01 -0.58
N MET A 83 1.00 -16.86 0.09
CA MET A 83 0.32 -16.61 1.35
C MET A 83 -1.12 -16.14 1.20
N ALA A 84 -2.02 -16.79 1.94
CA ALA A 84 -3.44 -16.42 2.00
C ALA A 84 -3.69 -15.20 2.91
N ASN A 85 -3.23 -15.26 4.18
CA ASN A 85 -3.33 -14.14 5.12
C ASN A 85 -2.00 -13.37 5.16
N ARG A 86 -2.06 -12.05 4.97
CA ARG A 86 -0.88 -11.19 4.81
C ARG A 86 -0.73 -10.14 5.91
N SER A 87 -1.67 -10.04 6.85
CA SER A 87 -1.70 -8.99 7.88
C SER A 87 -1.78 -9.56 9.30
N PHE A 88 -0.93 -9.05 10.18
CA PHE A 88 -0.81 -9.37 11.59
C PHE A 88 -1.05 -8.09 12.39
N GLU A 89 -2.31 -7.85 12.76
CA GLU A 89 -2.70 -6.71 13.56
C GLU A 89 -2.48 -6.98 15.05
N ASP A 90 -2.16 -5.94 15.82
CA ASP A 90 -2.00 -6.00 17.27
C ASP A 90 -0.97 -7.03 17.74
N LEU A 91 0.10 -7.25 16.96
CA LEU A 91 1.17 -8.20 17.27
C LEU A 91 1.84 -7.90 18.62
N ILE A 92 2.06 -6.61 18.90
CA ILE A 92 2.56 -6.09 20.18
C ILE A 92 1.72 -4.88 20.58
N MET A 93 1.14 -4.93 21.77
CA MET A 93 0.40 -3.86 22.43
C MET A 93 1.02 -3.57 23.79
N LEU A 94 0.93 -2.31 24.21
CA LEU A 94 1.48 -1.81 25.47
C LEU A 94 0.36 -1.32 26.39
N HIS A 95 0.25 -1.95 27.55
CA HIS A 95 -0.71 -1.60 28.59
C HIS A 95 0.00 -1.30 29.92
N VAL A 96 -0.69 -0.54 30.77
CA VAL A 96 -0.34 -0.37 32.19
C VAL A 96 -1.37 -1.15 33.02
N ASP A 97 -0.88 -1.97 33.95
CA ASP A 97 -1.71 -2.64 34.93
C ASP A 97 -2.03 -1.69 36.09
N THR A 98 -3.30 -1.33 36.24
CA THR A 98 -3.80 -0.42 37.29
C THR A 98 -3.88 -1.06 38.66
N LYS A 99 -3.68 -2.39 38.75
CA LYS A 99 -3.90 -3.21 39.95
C LYS A 99 -5.33 -3.22 40.46
N GLN A 100 -6.28 -2.67 39.70
CA GLN A 100 -7.69 -2.76 40.00
C GLN A 100 -8.26 -4.10 39.55
N GLU A 101 -9.24 -4.62 40.29
CA GLU A 101 -9.95 -5.81 39.85
C GLU A 101 -10.77 -5.50 38.58
N GLY A 102 -10.47 -6.23 37.52
CA GLY A 102 -11.17 -6.11 36.25
C GLY A 102 -12.38 -7.03 36.17
N HIS A 103 -13.32 -6.70 35.31
CA HIS A 103 -14.51 -7.51 35.06
C HIS A 103 -14.97 -7.32 33.61
N SER A 104 -15.32 -8.41 32.92
CA SER A 104 -15.92 -8.35 31.59
C SER A 104 -17.37 -8.86 31.67
N PHE A 105 -18.29 -8.22 30.95
CA PHE A 105 -19.71 -8.58 30.94
C PHE A 105 -20.29 -8.53 29.53
N SER A 106 -21.38 -9.28 29.30
CA SER A 106 -22.16 -9.18 28.06
C SER A 106 -23.33 -8.23 28.28
N ALA A 107 -23.40 -7.18 27.46
CA ALA A 107 -24.56 -6.30 27.40
C ALA A 107 -25.64 -6.85 26.45
N TRP A 108 -25.24 -7.68 25.49
CA TRP A 108 -26.13 -8.33 24.52
C TRP A 108 -25.46 -9.57 23.91
N SER A 109 -26.25 -10.60 23.62
CA SER A 109 -25.79 -11.81 22.90
C SER A 109 -26.77 -12.17 21.80
N ALA A 110 -26.25 -12.62 20.66
CA ALA A 110 -27.06 -12.99 19.51
C ALA A 110 -27.79 -14.32 19.72
N PRO A 111 -29.01 -14.48 19.16
CA PRO A 111 -29.74 -15.74 19.16
C PRO A 111 -29.21 -16.68 18.06
N LEU A 112 -28.00 -17.21 18.23
CA LEU A 112 -27.30 -18.00 17.18
C LEU A 112 -28.03 -19.30 16.80
N SER A 113 -28.75 -19.91 17.75
CA SER A 113 -29.51 -21.13 17.52
C SER A 113 -30.88 -20.91 16.86
N ASP A 114 -31.34 -19.65 16.74
CA ASP A 114 -32.63 -19.31 16.16
C ASP A 114 -32.43 -18.71 14.76
N ALA A 115 -32.52 -19.56 13.74
CA ALA A 115 -32.43 -19.13 12.35
C ALA A 115 -33.50 -18.09 11.96
N SER A 116 -34.64 -18.05 12.66
CA SER A 116 -35.74 -17.12 12.35
C SER A 116 -35.44 -15.68 12.73
N ALA A 117 -34.49 -15.46 13.66
CA ALA A 117 -34.00 -14.13 14.05
C ALA A 117 -33.16 -13.45 12.96
N TRP A 118 -32.78 -14.19 11.91
CA TRP A 118 -31.92 -13.73 10.84
C TRP A 118 -32.67 -13.62 9.50
N GLN A 119 -32.28 -12.65 8.70
CA GLN A 119 -32.77 -12.42 7.35
C GLN A 119 -31.61 -12.69 6.37
N PRO A 120 -31.62 -13.82 5.64
CA PRO A 120 -30.68 -14.05 4.55
C PRO A 120 -31.02 -13.18 3.34
N SER A 121 -30.00 -12.71 2.62
CA SER A 121 -30.16 -12.16 1.28
C SER A 121 -30.34 -13.28 0.24
N ASP A 122 -30.67 -12.90 -1.00
CA ASP A 122 -30.73 -13.84 -2.12
C ASP A 122 -29.43 -14.65 -2.25
N GLY A 123 -29.57 -15.97 -2.35
CA GLY A 123 -28.45 -16.90 -2.43
C GLY A 123 -27.79 -17.26 -1.09
N ALA A 124 -28.20 -16.66 0.03
CA ALA A 124 -27.72 -17.04 1.36
C ALA A 124 -28.68 -18.05 2.03
N ARG A 125 -28.14 -18.98 2.82
CA ARG A 125 -28.93 -19.93 3.62
C ARG A 125 -28.41 -19.94 5.05
N ILE A 126 -29.32 -20.13 5.99
CA ILE A 126 -29.03 -20.26 7.42
C ILE A 126 -29.56 -21.61 7.87
N LEU A 127 -28.69 -22.40 8.49
CA LEU A 127 -29.04 -23.69 9.05
C LEU A 127 -28.79 -23.64 10.56
N PRO A 128 -29.78 -23.99 11.40
CA PRO A 128 -29.54 -24.16 12.81
C PRO A 128 -28.59 -25.34 13.01
N ALA A 129 -27.51 -25.13 13.76
CA ALA A 129 -26.58 -26.21 14.10
C ALA A 129 -26.98 -26.85 15.44
N ALA A 130 -26.81 -28.16 15.56
CA ALA A 130 -27.19 -28.93 16.74
C ALA A 130 -26.41 -28.52 18.01
N ASP A 131 -25.26 -27.88 17.85
CA ASP A 131 -24.41 -27.36 18.92
C ASP A 131 -24.78 -25.94 19.38
N GLY A 132 -25.89 -25.39 18.86
CA GLY A 132 -26.35 -24.03 19.17
C GLY A 132 -25.61 -22.92 18.42
N SER A 133 -24.75 -23.27 17.46
CA SER A 133 -24.07 -22.31 16.58
C SER A 133 -24.94 -21.89 15.39
N LEU A 134 -24.58 -20.76 14.79
CA LEU A 134 -25.16 -20.27 13.54
C LEU A 134 -24.32 -20.78 12.38
N PHE A 135 -24.90 -21.60 11.50
CA PHE A 135 -24.26 -21.99 10.24
C PHE A 135 -24.89 -21.22 9.09
N ALA A 136 -24.07 -20.55 8.29
CA ALA A 136 -24.51 -19.84 7.09
C ALA A 136 -23.74 -20.31 5.86
N SER A 137 -24.42 -20.41 4.73
CA SER A 137 -23.81 -20.81 3.46
C SER A 137 -24.32 -19.98 2.29
N THR A 138 -23.54 -19.99 1.21
CA THR A 138 -23.82 -19.31 -0.05
C THR A 138 -24.14 -20.33 -1.14
N ASP A 139 -25.03 -19.97 -2.05
CA ASP A 139 -25.37 -20.80 -3.20
C ASP A 139 -24.26 -20.72 -4.26
N ALA A 140 -23.83 -21.87 -4.78
CA ALA A 140 -22.85 -21.95 -5.86
C ALA A 140 -23.34 -21.29 -7.16
N GLN A 141 -24.66 -21.17 -7.34
CA GLN A 141 -25.31 -20.60 -8.52
C GLN A 141 -25.90 -19.20 -8.26
N ALA A 142 -25.54 -18.53 -7.16
CA ALA A 142 -26.01 -17.18 -6.90
C ALA A 142 -25.61 -16.20 -8.03
N SER A 143 -26.45 -15.20 -8.30
CA SER A 143 -26.14 -14.16 -9.29
C SER A 143 -25.02 -13.22 -8.82
N SER A 144 -24.93 -13.00 -7.51
CA SER A 144 -23.89 -12.20 -6.84
C SER A 144 -22.82 -13.11 -6.21
N ASP A 145 -21.59 -12.62 -6.09
CA ASP A 145 -20.54 -13.25 -5.26
C ASP A 145 -20.60 -12.78 -3.81
N VAL A 146 -21.47 -11.82 -3.49
CA VAL A 146 -21.66 -11.27 -2.15
C VAL A 146 -23.08 -11.55 -1.69
N GLN A 147 -23.18 -12.30 -0.60
CA GLN A 147 -24.40 -12.59 0.14
C GLN A 147 -24.31 -12.01 1.56
N SER A 148 -25.41 -12.01 2.29
CA SER A 148 -25.43 -11.57 3.68
C SER A 148 -26.50 -12.24 4.51
N ILE A 149 -26.29 -12.22 5.81
CA ILE A 149 -27.28 -12.53 6.83
C ILE A 149 -27.37 -11.34 7.78
N ARG A 150 -28.57 -10.77 7.91
CA ARG A 150 -28.84 -9.60 8.75
C ARG A 150 -29.66 -10.01 9.96
N LEU A 151 -29.32 -9.52 11.14
CA LEU A 151 -30.18 -9.67 12.32
C LEU A 151 -31.44 -8.82 12.12
N LYS A 152 -32.63 -9.41 12.30
CA LYS A 152 -33.91 -8.71 12.11
C LYS A 152 -34.14 -7.66 13.18
N ASP A 153 -33.85 -8.01 14.43
CA ASP A 153 -34.03 -7.11 15.56
C ASP A 153 -32.82 -6.18 15.72
N ALA A 154 -33.09 -4.93 16.10
CA ALA A 154 -32.05 -3.96 16.37
C ALA A 154 -31.39 -4.24 17.73
N VAL A 155 -30.06 -4.09 17.79
CA VAL A 155 -29.27 -4.15 19.02
C VAL A 155 -29.26 -2.78 19.67
N THR A 156 -29.63 -2.69 20.96
CA THR A 156 -29.55 -1.45 21.74
C THR A 156 -28.57 -1.62 22.90
N THR A 157 -27.54 -0.77 22.97
CA THR A 157 -26.52 -0.82 24.04
C THR A 157 -25.95 0.57 24.34
N ASN A 158 -25.39 0.78 25.54
CA ASN A 158 -24.57 1.95 25.84
C ASN A 158 -23.11 1.69 25.45
N LEU A 159 -22.65 2.30 24.37
CA LEU A 159 -21.29 2.12 23.86
C LEU A 159 -20.22 2.76 24.76
N ASP A 160 -20.58 3.62 25.70
CA ASP A 160 -19.61 4.12 26.68
C ASP A 160 -19.31 3.09 27.78
N GLU A 161 -20.19 2.11 27.97
CA GLU A 161 -20.05 1.01 28.94
C GLU A 161 -19.67 -0.32 28.26
N ALA A 162 -20.27 -0.61 27.10
CA ALA A 162 -20.11 -1.85 26.35
C ALA A 162 -19.79 -1.61 24.86
N PRO A 163 -18.55 -1.19 24.55
CA PRO A 163 -18.17 -0.81 23.19
C PRO A 163 -17.77 -1.98 22.28
N TYR A 164 -17.55 -3.19 22.82
CA TYR A 164 -16.87 -4.26 22.09
C TYR A 164 -17.85 -5.22 21.43
N LEU A 165 -17.74 -5.40 20.11
CA LEU A 165 -18.37 -6.50 19.38
C LEU A 165 -17.42 -7.71 19.37
N ASN A 166 -17.84 -8.81 19.99
CA ASN A 166 -17.14 -10.09 19.91
C ASN A 166 -17.83 -11.01 18.90
N ILE A 167 -17.04 -11.70 18.08
CA ILE A 167 -17.50 -12.79 17.21
C ILE A 167 -16.50 -13.93 17.22
N THR A 168 -16.97 -15.17 17.37
CA THR A 168 -16.13 -16.38 17.29
C THR A 168 -16.56 -17.23 16.10
N VAL A 169 -15.63 -17.46 15.18
CA VAL A 169 -15.80 -18.22 13.93
C VAL A 169 -14.89 -19.44 13.98
N PRO A 170 -15.33 -20.60 14.51
CA PRO A 170 -14.44 -21.76 14.61
C PRO A 170 -14.01 -22.34 13.26
N ASP A 171 -14.84 -22.22 12.23
CA ASP A 171 -14.55 -22.70 10.87
C ASP A 171 -15.36 -21.92 9.83
N GLY A 172 -14.86 -21.92 8.60
CA GLY A 172 -15.47 -21.29 7.44
C GLY A 172 -14.59 -21.38 6.21
N THR A 173 -15.21 -21.47 5.04
CA THR A 173 -14.55 -21.42 3.73
C THR A 173 -14.80 -20.11 3.00
N THR A 174 -15.71 -19.28 3.53
CA THR A 174 -16.07 -17.98 2.95
C THR A 174 -15.14 -16.86 3.39
N LEU A 175 -14.98 -15.85 2.55
CA LEU A 175 -14.55 -14.52 3.00
C LEU A 175 -15.72 -13.89 3.75
N TRP A 176 -15.49 -13.29 4.91
CA TRP A 176 -16.59 -12.67 5.68
C TRP A 176 -16.26 -11.27 6.18
N ALA A 177 -17.30 -10.43 6.20
CA ALA A 177 -17.25 -9.05 6.68
C ALA A 177 -18.36 -8.79 7.68
N VAL A 178 -18.21 -7.75 8.51
CA VAL A 178 -19.24 -7.32 9.46
C VAL A 178 -19.50 -5.84 9.28
N LYS A 179 -20.78 -5.48 9.10
CA LYS A 179 -21.23 -4.09 9.07
C LYS A 179 -22.35 -3.87 10.07
N VAL A 180 -22.45 -2.65 10.56
CA VAL A 180 -23.57 -2.18 11.39
C VAL A 180 -24.26 -1.01 10.73
N HIS A 181 -25.56 -0.88 10.93
CA HIS A 181 -26.37 0.20 10.39
C HIS A 181 -27.10 0.92 11.53
N GLY A 182 -26.76 2.18 11.77
CA GLY A 182 -27.47 2.99 12.77
C GLY A 182 -28.89 3.28 12.31
N GLN A 183 -29.86 3.28 13.22
CA GLN A 183 -31.28 3.45 12.87
C GLN A 183 -31.57 4.77 12.11
N ASP A 184 -30.76 5.81 12.36
CA ASP A 184 -30.91 7.15 11.77
C ASP A 184 -29.76 7.50 10.80
N GLU A 185 -29.01 6.50 10.29
CA GLU A 185 -27.87 6.75 9.40
C GLU A 185 -28.16 6.41 7.93
N PRO A 186 -27.61 7.18 6.98
CA PRO A 186 -27.87 6.96 5.56
C PRO A 186 -27.10 5.75 4.98
N SER A 187 -26.14 5.19 5.71
CA SER A 187 -25.24 4.15 5.20
C SER A 187 -24.67 3.27 6.30
N ASP A 188 -24.36 2.02 5.96
CA ASP A 188 -23.68 1.08 6.85
C ASP A 188 -22.27 1.55 7.25
N ARG A 189 -21.88 1.24 8.48
CA ARG A 189 -20.50 1.33 8.99
C ARG A 189 -19.84 -0.03 8.94
N THR A 190 -18.69 -0.12 8.27
CA THR A 190 -17.92 -1.36 8.23
C THR A 190 -17.14 -1.53 9.53
N ILE A 191 -17.41 -2.60 10.26
CA ILE A 191 -16.69 -2.99 11.48
C ILE A 191 -15.49 -3.86 11.13
N ARG A 192 -15.70 -4.78 10.19
CA ARG A 192 -14.70 -5.68 9.65
C ARG A 192 -14.87 -5.73 8.14
N HIS A 193 -13.78 -5.49 7.40
CA HIS A 193 -13.73 -5.74 5.95
C HIS A 193 -13.61 -7.24 5.65
N GLU A 194 -14.05 -7.66 4.48
CA GLU A 194 -13.97 -9.03 3.99
C GLU A 194 -12.53 -9.57 4.06
N ASN A 195 -12.35 -10.66 4.79
CA ASN A 195 -11.10 -11.41 4.85
C ASN A 195 -11.42 -12.86 5.23
N THR A 196 -10.48 -13.76 5.00
CA THR A 196 -10.51 -15.11 5.58
C THR A 196 -10.12 -14.99 7.06
N GLY A 197 -10.48 -16.01 7.84
CA GLY A 197 -10.05 -16.08 9.24
C GLY A 197 -11.07 -16.79 10.12
N THR A 198 -10.56 -17.76 10.88
CA THR A 198 -11.28 -18.44 11.96
C THR A 198 -10.78 -17.90 13.31
N GLY A 199 -11.38 -18.33 14.41
CA GLY A 199 -11.03 -17.88 15.76
C GLY A 199 -11.95 -16.80 16.33
N ALA A 200 -11.51 -16.19 17.44
CA ALA A 200 -12.24 -15.15 18.15
C ALA A 200 -11.74 -13.75 17.77
N TYR A 201 -12.67 -12.85 17.47
CA TYR A 201 -12.43 -11.48 17.06
C TYR A 201 -13.16 -10.52 18.00
N THR A 202 -12.50 -9.43 18.37
CA THR A 202 -13.07 -8.34 19.19
C THR A 202 -12.86 -7.02 18.45
N PHE A 203 -13.94 -6.27 18.22
CA PHE A 203 -13.90 -4.97 17.55
C PHE A 203 -14.44 -3.87 18.47
N ASP A 204 -13.73 -2.75 18.59
CA ASP A 204 -14.24 -1.57 19.31
C ASP A 204 -15.17 -0.77 18.38
N LEU A 205 -16.48 -0.84 18.62
CA LEU A 205 -17.49 -0.16 17.82
C LEU A 205 -17.33 1.36 17.86
N ARG A 206 -16.86 1.93 18.98
CA ARG A 206 -16.61 3.38 19.08
C ARG A 206 -15.52 3.85 18.13
N THR A 207 -14.49 3.02 17.95
CA THR A 207 -13.37 3.29 17.04
C THR A 207 -13.80 3.10 15.59
N ALA A 208 -14.59 2.06 15.30
CA ALA A 208 -15.04 1.77 13.94
C ALA A 208 -16.13 2.73 13.43
N THR A 209 -16.99 3.24 14.32
CA THR A 209 -18.18 4.03 13.93
C THR A 209 -18.12 5.49 14.36
N GLY A 210 -17.27 5.84 15.35
CA GLY A 210 -17.32 7.14 16.02
C GLY A 210 -18.46 7.28 17.04
N TRP A 211 -19.36 6.30 17.15
CA TRP A 211 -20.50 6.37 18.05
C TRP A 211 -20.09 6.40 19.54
N ARG A 212 -20.97 6.95 20.37
CA ARG A 212 -20.87 7.08 21.83
C ARG A 212 -22.28 6.99 22.44
N GLY A 213 -22.35 6.75 23.74
CA GLY A 213 -23.59 6.67 24.51
C GLY A 213 -24.51 5.53 24.09
N LYS A 214 -25.79 5.63 24.47
CA LYS A 214 -26.84 4.68 24.07
C LYS A 214 -27.09 4.75 22.56
N ARG A 215 -26.97 3.60 21.88
CA ARG A 215 -27.16 3.47 20.44
C ARG A 215 -27.99 2.25 20.09
N THR A 216 -28.75 2.38 19.00
CA THR A 216 -29.56 1.33 18.40
C THR A 216 -29.12 1.13 16.96
N PHE A 217 -28.79 -0.12 16.60
CA PHE A 217 -28.26 -0.45 15.26
C PHE A 217 -28.58 -1.88 14.84
N TYR A 218 -28.56 -2.14 13.53
CA TYR A 218 -28.67 -3.47 12.95
C TYR A 218 -27.29 -4.04 12.65
N LEU A 219 -27.11 -5.36 12.78
CA LEU A 219 -25.86 -6.06 12.47
C LEU A 219 -26.05 -6.94 11.25
N THR A 220 -25.11 -6.88 10.30
CA THR A 220 -25.09 -7.72 9.10
C THR A 220 -23.73 -8.41 8.96
N ILE A 221 -23.75 -9.73 8.77
CA ILE A 221 -22.57 -10.52 8.39
C ILE A 221 -22.67 -10.78 6.89
N PHE A 222 -21.65 -10.37 6.14
CA PHE A 222 -21.54 -10.64 4.71
C PHE A 222 -20.71 -11.90 4.49
N LEU A 223 -21.12 -12.71 3.52
CA LEU A 223 -20.48 -13.94 3.06
C LEU A 223 -20.07 -13.70 1.60
N VAL A 224 -18.80 -13.88 1.29
CA VAL A 224 -18.23 -13.54 -0.03
C VAL A 224 -17.59 -14.79 -0.64
N GLY A 225 -17.99 -15.11 -1.86
CA GLY A 225 -17.63 -16.30 -2.61
C GLY A 225 -18.77 -17.31 -2.68
N LYS A 226 -18.98 -17.88 -3.86
CA LYS A 226 -20.05 -18.84 -4.16
C LYS A 226 -19.77 -20.24 -3.63
N GLY A 227 -20.78 -20.92 -3.10
CA GLY A 227 -20.66 -22.29 -2.60
C GLY A 227 -19.84 -22.42 -1.31
N THR A 228 -19.59 -21.31 -0.62
CA THR A 228 -18.81 -21.24 0.62
C THR A 228 -19.70 -21.20 1.87
N SER A 229 -19.12 -21.39 3.06
CA SER A 229 -19.82 -21.39 4.35
C SER A 229 -19.05 -20.70 5.48
N LEU A 230 -19.79 -20.38 6.55
CA LEU A 230 -19.29 -19.81 7.80
C LEU A 230 -20.05 -20.41 8.99
N ARG A 231 -19.33 -20.80 10.05
CA ARG A 231 -19.94 -21.14 11.34
C ARG A 231 -19.58 -20.08 12.39
N VAL A 232 -20.58 -19.63 13.16
CA VAL A 232 -20.41 -18.65 14.23
C VAL A 232 -20.90 -19.24 15.56
N THR A 233 -20.02 -19.32 16.56
CA THR A 233 -20.34 -19.88 17.89
C THR A 233 -20.49 -18.82 18.98
N GLU A 234 -20.06 -17.59 18.72
CA GLU A 234 -20.28 -16.45 19.62
C GLU A 234 -20.52 -15.20 18.80
N LEU A 235 -21.50 -14.39 19.20
CA LEU A 235 -21.69 -13.03 18.73
C LEU A 235 -22.31 -12.21 19.86
N SER A 236 -21.58 -11.24 20.41
CA SER A 236 -22.01 -10.49 21.59
C SER A 236 -21.49 -9.05 21.60
N ILE A 237 -22.21 -8.16 22.30
CA ILE A 237 -21.72 -6.84 22.69
C ILE A 237 -21.27 -6.90 24.13
N ARG A 238 -20.03 -6.52 24.41
CA ARG A 238 -19.39 -6.66 25.72
C ARG A 238 -18.86 -5.33 26.25
N GLY A 239 -18.96 -5.21 27.56
CA GLY A 239 -18.30 -4.17 28.35
C GLY A 239 -17.18 -4.73 29.20
N VAL A 240 -16.26 -3.84 29.57
CA VAL A 240 -15.11 -4.21 30.39
C VAL A 240 -14.76 -3.08 31.35
N GLN A 241 -14.71 -3.43 32.63
CA GLN A 241 -13.94 -2.69 33.62
C GLN A 241 -12.51 -3.23 33.55
N ALA A 242 -11.60 -2.45 32.96
CA ALA A 242 -10.28 -2.93 32.61
C ALA A 242 -9.29 -2.85 33.78
N THR A 243 -8.54 -3.93 34.00
CA THR A 243 -7.31 -3.92 34.81
C THR A 243 -6.14 -3.38 33.98
N LEU A 244 -6.10 -3.72 32.69
CA LEU A 244 -5.09 -3.25 31.76
C LEU A 244 -5.61 -2.02 31.02
N VAL A 245 -4.93 -0.89 31.18
CA VAL A 245 -5.31 0.37 30.50
C VAL A 245 -4.32 0.74 29.41
N ALA A 246 -4.84 1.30 28.33
CA ALA A 246 -4.08 1.88 27.24
C ALA A 246 -3.69 3.34 27.57
N SER A 247 -2.95 4.02 26.69
CA SER A 247 -2.60 5.44 26.90
C SER A 247 -3.81 6.36 26.71
N ASP A 248 -3.96 7.39 27.53
CA ASP A 248 -4.97 8.44 27.36
C ASP A 248 -4.73 9.27 26.09
N THR A 249 -3.46 9.54 25.79
CA THR A 249 -3.04 10.25 24.57
C THR A 249 -1.82 9.60 23.95
N MET A 250 -1.69 9.71 22.63
CA MET A 250 -0.53 9.23 21.90
C MET A 250 -0.04 10.27 20.89
N ASP A 251 1.27 10.33 20.72
CA ASP A 251 1.95 11.06 19.66
C ASP A 251 2.80 10.09 18.85
N ASN A 252 2.87 10.29 17.54
CA ASN A 252 3.66 9.46 16.65
C ASN A 252 4.40 10.34 15.66
N THR A 253 5.56 9.88 15.21
CA THR A 253 6.30 10.51 14.11
C THR A 253 6.81 9.46 13.13
N TRP A 254 7.02 9.88 11.89
CA TRP A 254 7.58 9.03 10.84
C TRP A 254 8.90 9.61 10.33
N GLU A 255 9.91 8.75 10.24
CA GLU A 255 11.18 9.01 9.56
C GLU A 255 11.50 7.77 8.70
N PRO A 256 12.27 7.91 7.59
CA PRO A 256 12.65 6.77 6.75
C PRO A 256 13.31 5.61 7.51
N HIS A 257 13.99 5.91 8.63
CA HIS A 257 14.74 4.92 9.40
C HIS A 257 14.01 4.37 10.64
N ARG A 258 12.86 4.93 11.03
CA ARG A 258 12.10 4.49 12.23
C ARG A 258 10.70 5.12 12.34
N LEU A 259 9.83 4.47 13.13
CA LEU A 259 8.54 4.99 13.56
C LEU A 259 8.59 5.30 15.06
N ALA A 260 8.61 6.57 15.45
CA ALA A 260 8.63 6.93 16.87
C ALA A 260 7.21 7.06 17.43
N PHE A 261 7.07 6.80 18.74
CA PHE A 261 5.83 6.93 19.47
C PHE A 261 6.06 7.47 20.90
N GLU A 262 5.08 8.19 21.41
CA GLU A 262 4.92 8.53 22.82
C GLU A 262 3.49 8.19 23.24
N GLY A 263 3.32 7.48 24.37
CA GLY A 263 2.01 7.26 25.00
C GLY A 263 2.01 7.81 26.42
N ARG A 264 0.93 8.50 26.80
CA ARG A 264 0.72 9.04 28.16
C ARG A 264 -0.40 8.28 28.82
N TYR A 265 -0.13 7.70 29.98
CA TYR A 265 -1.05 6.86 30.73
C TYR A 265 -1.46 7.54 32.04
N LEU A 266 -2.58 7.08 32.60
CA LEU A 266 -3.06 7.48 33.91
C LEU A 266 -1.96 7.38 34.98
N GLY A 267 -1.90 8.38 35.87
CA GLY A 267 -0.81 8.50 36.85
C GLY A 267 0.45 9.19 36.30
N ASP A 268 0.32 9.92 35.18
CA ASP A 268 1.40 10.67 34.51
C ASP A 268 2.60 9.78 34.13
N VAL A 269 2.35 8.54 33.73
CA VAL A 269 3.39 7.64 33.19
C VAL A 269 3.52 7.91 31.70
N ARG A 270 4.74 8.15 31.21
CA ARG A 270 5.01 8.34 29.78
C ARG A 270 5.90 7.24 29.25
N LEU A 271 5.43 6.57 28.20
CA LEU A 271 6.22 5.64 27.41
C LEU A 271 6.71 6.33 26.15
N ARG A 272 8.02 6.27 25.89
CA ARG A 272 8.64 6.81 24.67
C ARG A 272 9.46 5.74 23.99
N GLY A 273 9.26 5.57 22.70
CA GLY A 273 9.94 4.53 21.95
C GLY A 273 9.91 4.72 20.45
N PHE A 274 10.41 3.70 19.76
CA PHE A 274 10.35 3.61 18.32
C PHE A 274 10.42 2.16 17.84
N ASP A 275 9.92 1.96 16.62
CA ASP A 275 10.01 0.73 15.86
C ASP A 275 10.94 0.93 14.66
N PHE A 276 11.79 -0.05 14.37
CA PHE A 276 12.66 -0.02 13.19
C PHE A 276 13.08 -1.42 12.73
N PHE A 277 13.60 -1.49 11.50
CA PHE A 277 14.18 -2.71 10.93
C PHE A 277 15.63 -2.90 11.40
N TYR A 278 15.85 -3.94 12.21
CA TYR A 278 17.18 -4.37 12.63
C TYR A 278 17.95 -5.01 11.46
N ASP A 279 17.24 -5.83 10.68
CA ASP A 279 17.65 -6.43 9.40
C ASP A 279 16.41 -6.63 8.52
N GLU A 280 16.55 -7.33 7.39
CA GLU A 280 15.49 -7.59 6.40
C GLU A 280 14.34 -8.45 6.94
N GLU A 281 14.55 -9.18 8.02
CA GLU A 281 13.61 -10.17 8.56
C GLU A 281 13.26 -9.96 10.04
N THR A 282 13.76 -8.88 10.65
CA THR A 282 13.67 -8.62 12.09
C THR A 282 13.36 -7.16 12.38
N ILE A 283 12.28 -6.95 13.12
CA ILE A 283 11.83 -5.67 13.65
C ILE A 283 12.22 -5.58 15.12
N VAL A 284 12.63 -4.40 15.55
CA VAL A 284 12.85 -4.10 16.97
C VAL A 284 11.96 -2.93 17.38
N ARG A 285 11.26 -3.13 18.49
CA ARG A 285 10.60 -2.10 19.28
C ARG A 285 11.45 -1.80 20.51
N GLN A 286 11.88 -0.55 20.65
CA GLN A 286 12.61 -0.08 21.83
C GLN A 286 11.84 1.03 22.52
N PHE A 287 11.68 0.98 23.85
CA PHE A 287 11.02 2.04 24.59
C PHE A 287 11.46 2.12 26.06
N ASN A 288 11.21 3.28 26.65
CA ASN A 288 11.44 3.60 28.06
C ASN A 288 10.17 4.13 28.70
N SER A 289 10.05 3.90 30.01
CA SER A 289 9.10 4.61 30.86
C SER A 289 9.85 5.69 31.64
N ASP A 290 9.26 6.89 31.74
CA ASP A 290 9.83 7.96 32.57
C ASP A 290 9.64 7.74 34.08
N LYS A 291 8.75 6.81 34.44
CA LYS A 291 8.43 6.42 35.82
C LYS A 291 8.29 4.91 35.96
N ARG A 292 8.37 4.42 37.19
CA ARG A 292 8.12 3.02 37.48
C ARG A 292 6.64 2.69 37.28
N ALA A 293 6.34 1.76 36.37
CA ALA A 293 4.99 1.33 36.07
C ALA A 293 4.91 -0.20 35.89
N ALA A 294 3.76 -0.79 36.20
CA ALA A 294 3.49 -2.20 35.97
C ALA A 294 3.12 -2.41 34.49
N LEU A 295 4.14 -2.41 33.63
CA LEU A 295 3.94 -2.58 32.19
C LEU A 295 3.58 -4.03 31.86
N VAL A 296 2.57 -4.17 31.01
CA VAL A 296 2.12 -5.45 30.46
C VAL A 296 2.26 -5.37 28.94
N TYR A 297 2.94 -6.37 28.38
CA TYR A 297 3.04 -6.56 26.94
C TYR A 297 2.04 -7.62 26.55
N SER A 298 1.31 -7.40 25.48
CA SER A 298 0.36 -8.36 24.96
C SER A 298 0.38 -8.37 23.45
N GLY A 299 -0.20 -9.40 22.85
CA GLY A 299 -0.28 -9.50 21.40
C GLY A 299 -1.38 -10.45 20.96
N LYS A 300 -2.03 -10.10 19.85
CA LYS A 300 -2.91 -11.02 19.12
C LYS A 300 -2.05 -11.96 18.28
N TYR A 301 -2.48 -13.21 18.16
CA TYR A 301 -1.83 -14.19 17.30
C TYR A 301 -2.84 -15.14 16.65
N GLU A 302 -2.37 -15.79 15.58
CA GLU A 302 -3.06 -16.84 14.84
C GLU A 302 -2.04 -17.95 14.53
N GLY A 303 -2.42 -19.20 14.78
CA GLY A 303 -1.60 -20.39 14.62
C GLY A 303 -1.12 -20.98 15.95
N LYS A 304 -0.26 -22.01 15.85
CA LYS A 304 0.27 -22.73 17.01
C LYS A 304 1.30 -21.87 17.74
N LEU A 305 0.98 -21.47 18.97
CA LEU A 305 1.89 -20.76 19.86
C LEU A 305 2.66 -21.74 20.76
N SER A 306 3.97 -21.56 20.83
CA SER A 306 4.85 -22.26 21.77
C SER A 306 5.78 -21.28 22.47
N ILE A 307 6.18 -21.63 23.70
CA ILE A 307 7.15 -20.86 24.49
C ILE A 307 8.51 -21.57 24.39
N VAL A 308 9.54 -20.83 23.99
CA VAL A 308 10.92 -21.33 23.90
C VAL A 308 11.77 -20.61 24.94
N GLY A 309 12.33 -21.39 25.86
CA GLY A 309 13.10 -20.87 26.99
C GLY A 309 12.25 -19.98 27.91
N GLN A 310 12.83 -18.86 28.37
CA GLN A 310 12.18 -17.91 29.29
C GLN A 310 11.98 -16.53 28.67
N ARG A 311 12.11 -16.39 27.34
CA ARG A 311 12.12 -15.07 26.68
C ARG A 311 11.56 -15.04 25.28
N THR A 312 11.18 -16.17 24.69
CA THR A 312 10.79 -16.20 23.28
C THR A 312 9.46 -16.93 23.11
N LEU A 313 8.55 -16.30 22.38
CA LEU A 313 7.34 -16.92 21.85
C LEU A 313 7.58 -17.27 20.39
N VAL A 314 7.13 -18.45 19.96
CA VAL A 314 7.13 -18.86 18.55
C VAL A 314 5.71 -19.17 18.13
N ILE A 315 5.26 -18.54 17.06
CA ILE A 315 3.94 -18.74 16.48
C ILE A 315 4.13 -19.32 15.08
N GLN A 316 3.51 -20.46 14.82
CA GLN A 316 3.53 -21.13 13.51
C GLN A 316 2.12 -21.15 12.92
N GLY A 317 1.90 -20.37 11.87
CA GLY A 317 0.68 -20.37 11.07
C GLY A 317 0.75 -21.37 9.91
N CYS A 318 -0.16 -21.23 8.94
CA CYS A 318 -0.25 -22.14 7.78
C CYS A 318 0.88 -21.93 6.76
N ASP A 319 1.28 -20.69 6.49
CA ASP A 319 2.26 -20.36 5.45
C ASP A 319 3.52 -19.67 6.00
N ILE A 320 3.45 -19.18 7.24
CA ILE A 320 4.48 -18.35 7.87
C ILE A 320 4.61 -18.70 9.35
N GLN A 321 5.79 -18.43 9.89
CA GLN A 321 6.07 -18.46 11.32
C GLN A 321 6.80 -17.20 11.74
N TYR A 322 6.63 -16.81 12.99
CA TYR A 322 7.36 -15.70 13.57
C TYR A 322 7.69 -15.95 15.03
N ALA A 323 8.75 -15.29 15.50
CA ALA A 323 9.17 -15.32 16.88
C ALA A 323 9.15 -13.93 17.49
N VAL A 324 8.68 -13.83 18.74
CA VAL A 324 8.70 -12.61 19.56
C VAL A 324 9.66 -12.85 20.72
N SER A 325 10.77 -12.12 20.75
CA SER A 325 11.81 -12.25 21.78
C SER A 325 11.91 -10.98 22.64
N PHE A 326 12.09 -11.17 23.94
CA PHE A 326 12.20 -10.11 24.93
C PHE A 326 13.63 -10.07 25.49
N GLU A 327 14.18 -8.86 25.68
CA GLU A 327 15.52 -8.69 26.28
C GLU A 327 15.62 -9.32 27.67
N ALA A 328 14.64 -9.03 28.52
CA ALA A 328 14.54 -9.58 29.86
C ALA A 328 13.74 -10.89 29.84
N PRO A 329 14.13 -11.90 30.65
CA PRO A 329 13.27 -13.06 30.90
C PRO A 329 11.89 -12.65 31.41
N PHE A 330 10.89 -13.48 31.16
CA PHE A 330 9.54 -13.26 31.66
C PHE A 330 9.55 -13.13 33.19
N ALA A 331 9.01 -12.04 33.72
CA ALA A 331 8.90 -11.86 35.17
C ALA A 331 7.68 -12.55 35.76
N SER A 332 6.73 -12.93 34.91
CA SER A 332 5.59 -13.78 35.20
C SER A 332 5.42 -14.81 34.08
N PRO A 333 4.75 -15.95 34.32
CA PRO A 333 4.31 -16.81 33.23
C PRO A 333 3.50 -16.03 32.18
N ILE A 334 3.63 -16.45 30.92
CA ILE A 334 2.76 -15.97 29.85
C ILE A 334 1.32 -16.40 30.17
N THR A 335 0.37 -15.48 30.03
CA THR A 335 -1.06 -15.78 30.20
C THR A 335 -1.77 -15.67 28.86
N PHE A 336 -2.68 -16.61 28.57
CA PHE A 336 -3.44 -16.65 27.33
C PHE A 336 -4.91 -16.28 27.55
N TYR A 337 -5.50 -15.62 26.56
CA TYR A 337 -6.89 -15.19 26.58
C TYR A 337 -7.55 -15.44 25.23
N ARG A 338 -8.83 -15.81 25.24
CA ARG A 338 -9.62 -16.00 24.01
C ARG A 338 -9.98 -14.66 23.36
N THR A 339 -10.37 -13.67 24.16
CA THR A 339 -10.88 -12.38 23.68
C THR A 339 -10.08 -11.21 24.21
N TYR A 340 -10.14 -10.07 23.53
CA TYR A 340 -9.45 -8.86 23.97
C TYR A 340 -10.05 -8.31 25.27
N THR A 341 -11.37 -8.44 25.46
CA THR A 341 -12.04 -8.04 26.70
C THR A 341 -11.60 -8.86 27.91
N ASP A 342 -11.35 -10.15 27.74
CA ASP A 342 -10.84 -11.01 28.82
C ASP A 342 -9.39 -10.68 29.16
N LEU A 343 -8.57 -10.35 28.16
CA LEU A 343 -7.23 -9.79 28.36
C LEU A 343 -7.29 -8.49 29.18
N LEU A 344 -8.13 -7.52 28.79
CA LEU A 344 -8.24 -6.23 29.47
C LEU A 344 -8.70 -6.37 30.93
N ALA A 345 -9.62 -7.29 31.20
CA ALA A 345 -10.11 -7.59 32.55
C ALA A 345 -9.16 -8.50 33.36
N ARG A 346 -8.18 -9.13 32.69
CA ARG A 346 -7.40 -10.28 33.21
C ARG A 346 -8.28 -11.40 33.77
N LYS A 347 -9.42 -11.69 33.13
CA LYS A 347 -10.35 -12.76 33.53
C LYS A 347 -10.32 -13.91 32.53
N ASN A 348 -10.79 -15.09 32.96
CA ASN A 348 -10.85 -16.30 32.14
C ASN A 348 -9.52 -16.66 31.43
N PRO A 349 -8.38 -16.68 32.15
CA PRO A 349 -7.11 -17.10 31.55
C PRO A 349 -7.22 -18.55 31.08
N LEU A 350 -6.47 -18.89 30.04
CA LEU A 350 -6.39 -20.23 29.48
C LEU A 350 -5.05 -20.87 29.84
N ASP A 351 -5.10 -22.14 30.25
CA ASP A 351 -3.90 -22.93 30.53
C ASP A 351 -3.13 -23.30 29.24
N ILE A 352 -3.88 -23.44 28.14
CA ILE A 352 -3.36 -23.81 26.81
C ILE A 352 -3.69 -22.68 25.84
N PRO A 353 -2.72 -22.20 25.03
CA PRO A 353 -2.99 -21.18 24.02
C PRO A 353 -4.02 -21.70 23.00
N PRO A 354 -5.12 -20.96 22.73
CA PRO A 354 -5.99 -21.27 21.60
C PRO A 354 -5.25 -21.05 20.26
N GLU A 355 -5.79 -21.55 19.15
CA GLU A 355 -5.23 -21.30 17.82
C GLU A 355 -5.28 -19.81 17.42
N VAL A 356 -6.30 -19.11 17.89
CA VAL A 356 -6.43 -17.65 17.73
C VAL A 356 -6.79 -17.05 19.08
N GLY A 357 -6.05 -16.05 19.50
CA GLY A 357 -6.27 -15.39 20.78
C GLY A 357 -5.22 -14.35 21.08
N TYR A 358 -5.04 -14.09 22.37
CA TYR A 358 -4.13 -13.10 22.89
C TYR A 358 -3.18 -13.73 23.90
N TRP A 359 -1.92 -13.35 23.87
CA TRP A 359 -0.97 -13.61 24.94
C TRP A 359 -0.70 -12.32 25.72
N SER A 360 -0.27 -12.44 26.97
CA SER A 360 0.24 -11.32 27.75
C SER A 360 1.34 -11.75 28.70
N VAL A 361 2.23 -10.81 29.02
CA VAL A 361 3.30 -10.99 29.98
C VAL A 361 3.54 -9.71 30.74
N GLN A 362 3.70 -9.83 32.06
CA GLN A 362 4.18 -8.73 32.89
C GLN A 362 5.71 -8.84 32.98
N THR A 363 6.40 -7.73 32.79
CA THR A 363 7.86 -7.70 32.99
C THR A 363 8.22 -7.10 34.34
N ALA A 364 9.41 -7.43 34.84
CA ALA A 364 9.93 -6.93 36.10
C ALA A 364 10.08 -5.42 35.92
N GLY A 365 9.16 -4.64 36.51
CA GLY A 365 8.85 -3.25 36.15
C GLY A 365 10.00 -2.41 35.62
N ASN A 366 9.70 -1.60 34.60
CA ASN A 366 10.65 -0.66 34.04
C ASN A 366 11.00 0.37 35.11
N ASP A 367 12.25 0.39 35.57
CA ASP A 367 12.77 1.39 36.50
C ASP A 367 13.25 2.57 35.64
N PRO A 368 12.89 3.83 35.91
CA PRO A 368 13.45 4.96 35.18
C PRO A 368 14.99 5.06 35.24
N THR A 369 15.65 4.33 36.15
CA THR A 369 17.12 4.16 36.17
C THR A 369 17.62 2.95 35.37
N ARG A 370 16.76 2.21 34.65
CA ARG A 370 17.11 1.01 33.86
C ARG A 370 17.34 1.31 32.37
N LYS A 371 17.99 0.33 31.73
CA LYS A 371 18.19 0.22 30.29
C LYS A 371 16.83 0.16 29.55
N PRO A 372 16.76 0.63 28.29
CA PRO A 372 15.55 0.56 27.49
C PRO A 372 15.04 -0.84 27.28
N THR A 373 13.72 -1.02 27.40
CA THR A 373 13.04 -2.27 27.07
C THR A 373 13.14 -2.51 25.57
N LEU A 374 13.47 -3.76 25.23
CA LEU A 374 13.54 -4.23 23.84
C LEU A 374 12.64 -5.45 23.62
N ILE A 375 11.87 -5.37 22.53
CA ILE A 375 11.10 -6.48 21.97
C ILE A 375 11.52 -6.63 20.51
N ALA A 376 11.86 -7.85 20.11
CA ALA A 376 12.22 -8.17 18.73
C ALA A 376 11.22 -9.16 18.12
N CYS A 377 10.83 -8.90 16.89
CA CYS A 377 9.93 -9.77 16.13
C CYS A 377 10.61 -10.19 14.83
N SER A 378 10.72 -11.50 14.59
CA SER A 378 11.37 -12.04 13.39
C SER A 378 10.44 -12.96 12.62
N PHE A 379 10.42 -12.87 11.30
CA PHE A 379 9.43 -13.53 10.43
C PHE A 379 10.09 -14.42 9.38
N ALA A 380 9.56 -15.61 9.14
CA ALA A 380 10.09 -16.50 8.12
C ALA A 380 9.00 -17.41 7.55
N GLU A 381 9.23 -17.91 6.35
CA GLU A 381 8.49 -19.05 5.83
C GLU A 381 8.71 -20.30 6.69
N LEU A 382 7.79 -21.26 6.59
CA LEU A 382 7.83 -22.50 7.37
C LEU A 382 9.06 -23.39 7.08
N SER A 383 9.73 -23.16 5.96
CA SER A 383 10.96 -23.86 5.57
C SER A 383 12.15 -23.58 6.50
N LEU A 384 12.17 -22.42 7.19
CA LEU A 384 13.22 -22.09 8.14
C LEU A 384 13.07 -22.92 9.43
N PRO A 385 14.10 -23.62 9.93
CA PRO A 385 13.98 -24.32 11.21
C PRO A 385 13.66 -23.37 12.37
N VAL A 386 12.75 -23.78 13.27
CA VAL A 386 12.33 -22.97 14.44
C VAL A 386 13.53 -22.51 15.28
N ALA A 387 14.55 -23.36 15.46
CA ALA A 387 15.75 -22.99 16.21
C ALA A 387 16.51 -21.80 15.58
N ALA A 388 16.59 -21.74 14.24
CA ALA A 388 17.21 -20.63 13.52
C ALA A 388 16.36 -19.35 13.61
N LEU A 389 15.04 -19.48 13.54
CA LEU A 389 14.11 -18.36 13.74
C LEU A 389 14.25 -17.75 15.14
N VAL A 390 14.29 -18.60 16.18
CA VAL A 390 14.50 -18.18 17.57
C VAL A 390 15.84 -17.49 17.72
N GLN A 391 16.93 -18.05 17.20
CA GLN A 391 18.26 -17.43 17.25
C GLN A 391 18.27 -16.05 16.60
N ARG A 392 17.58 -15.88 15.47
CA ARG A 392 17.48 -14.60 14.77
C ARG A 392 16.70 -13.56 15.58
N ALA A 393 15.58 -13.94 16.19
CA ALA A 393 14.78 -13.07 17.06
C ALA A 393 15.52 -12.71 18.37
N GLU A 394 16.27 -13.65 18.94
CA GLU A 394 17.01 -13.43 20.20
C GLU A 394 18.26 -12.57 20.01
N ARG A 395 18.83 -12.47 18.81
CA ARG A 395 20.04 -11.69 18.54
C ARG A 395 19.97 -10.23 19.06
N PRO A 396 18.97 -9.41 18.71
CA PRO A 396 18.83 -8.06 19.27
C PRO A 396 18.51 -8.06 20.79
N ALA A 397 17.74 -9.03 21.27
CA ALA A 397 17.35 -9.14 22.67
C ALA A 397 18.54 -9.50 23.59
N LEU A 398 19.46 -10.34 23.12
CA LEU A 398 20.67 -10.77 23.84
C LEU A 398 21.84 -9.78 23.71
N ASN A 399 21.82 -8.91 22.70
CA ASN A 399 22.84 -7.89 22.49
C ASN A 399 22.22 -6.49 22.29
N PRO A 400 21.69 -5.85 23.35
CA PRO A 400 21.09 -4.52 23.25
C PRO A 400 22.00 -3.43 22.65
N ALA A 401 23.32 -3.58 22.77
CA ALA A 401 24.27 -2.64 22.17
C ALA A 401 24.22 -2.66 20.63
N SER A 402 23.95 -3.83 20.01
CA SER A 402 23.85 -3.94 18.56
C SER A 402 22.64 -3.19 18.00
N VAL A 403 21.57 -3.04 18.77
CA VAL A 403 20.36 -2.28 18.36
C VAL A 403 20.70 -0.83 18.05
N THR A 404 21.51 -0.19 18.89
CA THR A 404 21.94 1.21 18.67
C THR A 404 22.80 1.33 17.41
N THR A 405 23.69 0.36 17.19
CA THR A 405 24.52 0.29 15.98
C THR A 405 23.66 0.09 14.73
N LYS A 406 22.70 -0.85 14.74
CA LYS A 406 21.81 -1.11 13.61
C LYS A 406 20.88 0.06 13.29
N LEU A 407 20.39 0.78 14.29
CA LEU A 407 19.62 2.01 14.05
C LEU A 407 20.46 3.07 13.33
N ARG A 408 21.73 3.24 13.73
CA ARG A 408 22.67 4.15 13.05
C ARG A 408 22.97 3.70 11.63
N GLU A 409 23.23 2.41 11.43
CA GLU A 409 23.40 1.84 10.08
C GLU A 409 22.17 2.09 9.21
N ARG A 410 20.95 1.93 9.75
CA ARG A 410 19.71 2.19 9.01
C ARG A 410 19.58 3.67 8.63
N ARG A 411 19.91 4.60 9.54
CA ARG A 411 19.95 6.03 9.23
C ARG A 411 20.96 6.34 8.12
N ASN A 412 22.17 5.79 8.24
CA ASN A 412 23.23 5.99 7.26
C ASN A 412 22.86 5.41 5.89
N TYR A 413 22.22 4.24 5.86
CA TYR A 413 21.69 3.65 4.63
C TYR A 413 20.78 4.63 3.89
N TRP A 414 19.78 5.20 4.58
CA TRP A 414 18.85 6.14 3.97
C TRP A 414 19.52 7.44 3.54
N ASN A 415 20.47 7.96 4.33
CA ASN A 415 21.24 9.14 3.93
C ASN A 415 22.06 8.86 2.65
N SER A 416 22.70 7.69 2.56
CA SER A 416 23.46 7.28 1.38
C SER A 416 22.56 7.07 0.15
N LEU A 417 21.34 6.56 0.34
CA LEU A 417 20.36 6.43 -0.74
C LEU A 417 19.89 7.80 -1.22
N LEU A 418 19.55 8.70 -0.29
CA LEU A 418 19.13 10.07 -0.61
C LEU A 418 20.24 10.90 -1.27
N ALA A 419 21.52 10.52 -1.11
CA ALA A 419 22.63 11.14 -1.83
C ALA A 419 22.80 10.64 -3.28
N LYS A 420 22.10 9.57 -3.68
CA LYS A 420 22.12 9.00 -5.04
C LYS A 420 20.94 9.41 -5.89
N VAL A 421 19.85 9.90 -5.28
CA VAL A 421 18.67 10.33 -6.04
C VAL A 421 18.97 11.62 -6.79
N PRO A 422 18.31 11.92 -7.91
CA PRO A 422 18.48 13.19 -8.61
C PRO A 422 18.16 14.41 -7.73
N HIS A 423 18.89 15.50 -7.93
CA HIS A 423 18.86 16.70 -7.08
C HIS A 423 18.36 17.95 -7.81
N PRO A 424 17.05 18.03 -8.11
CA PRO A 424 16.47 19.22 -8.73
C PRO A 424 16.68 20.45 -7.83
N THR A 425 16.79 21.61 -8.46
CA THR A 425 17.05 22.90 -7.78
C THR A 425 15.81 23.78 -7.69
N ARG A 426 14.78 23.50 -8.51
CA ARG A 426 13.53 24.26 -8.57
C ARG A 426 12.38 23.46 -7.95
N PHE A 427 11.73 24.06 -6.95
CA PHE A 427 10.60 23.46 -6.21
C PHE A 427 9.42 24.43 -6.08
N GLY A 428 9.17 25.29 -7.07
CA GLY A 428 8.08 26.28 -7.04
C GLY A 428 6.94 25.96 -8.01
N LEU A 429 5.74 26.38 -7.65
CA LEU A 429 4.56 26.40 -8.54
C LEU A 429 4.34 27.86 -8.99
N ASN A 430 4.66 28.17 -10.25
CA ASN A 430 4.74 29.56 -10.74
C ASN A 430 3.61 29.94 -11.72
N HIS A 431 2.86 28.96 -12.22
CA HIS A 431 1.85 29.12 -13.28
C HIS A 431 0.43 28.79 -12.81
N VAL A 432 0.28 28.27 -11.59
CA VAL A 432 -1.01 27.95 -10.98
C VAL A 432 -1.05 28.41 -9.52
N ASN A 433 -2.25 28.60 -8.96
CA ASN A 433 -2.38 28.89 -7.54
C ASN A 433 -1.87 27.68 -6.71
N PRO A 434 -0.87 27.87 -5.82
CA PRO A 434 -0.28 26.78 -5.05
C PRO A 434 -1.20 26.21 -3.97
N LYS A 435 -2.30 26.90 -3.61
CA LYS A 435 -3.29 26.47 -2.60
C LYS A 435 -2.64 25.98 -1.30
N GLY A 436 -1.61 26.69 -0.84
CA GLY A 436 -0.89 26.42 0.41
C GLY A 436 0.29 25.44 0.30
N VAL A 437 0.56 24.88 -0.88
CA VAL A 437 1.77 24.10 -1.13
C VAL A 437 2.99 25.03 -1.16
N THR A 438 4.04 24.66 -0.42
CA THR A 438 5.30 25.43 -0.33
C THR A 438 6.46 24.65 -0.93
N ASP A 439 7.48 25.37 -1.39
CA ASP A 439 8.68 24.77 -1.99
C ASP A 439 9.40 23.81 -1.04
N THR A 440 9.43 24.15 0.26
CA THR A 440 10.02 23.28 1.28
C THR A 440 9.23 21.98 1.44
N ALA A 441 7.90 22.06 1.42
CA ALA A 441 7.06 20.86 1.49
C ALA A 441 7.20 20.01 0.22
N MET A 442 7.27 20.63 -0.95
CA MET A 442 7.44 19.96 -2.25
C MET A 442 8.78 19.25 -2.32
N ARG A 443 9.86 19.92 -1.89
CA ARG A 443 11.19 19.33 -1.76
C ARG A 443 11.15 18.09 -0.87
N LYS A 444 10.58 18.19 0.34
CA LYS A 444 10.49 17.02 1.25
C LYS A 444 9.67 15.88 0.65
N ALA A 445 8.54 16.19 0.00
CA ALA A 445 7.69 15.19 -0.63
C ALA A 445 8.42 14.44 -1.77
N TYR A 446 9.20 15.15 -2.59
CA TYR A 446 10.03 14.56 -3.65
C TYR A 446 11.03 13.52 -3.09
N TYR A 447 11.75 13.85 -2.02
CA TYR A 447 12.70 12.89 -1.42
C TYR A 447 11.99 11.74 -0.68
N ARG A 448 10.80 11.97 -0.13
CA ARG A 448 9.94 10.92 0.44
C ARG A 448 9.35 10.00 -0.63
N ALA A 449 9.18 10.48 -1.86
CA ALA A 449 8.80 9.66 -3.00
C ALA A 449 9.89 8.63 -3.31
N TRP A 450 11.16 9.05 -3.36
CA TRP A 450 12.28 8.13 -3.54
C TRP A 450 12.45 7.12 -2.39
N VAL A 451 12.24 7.54 -1.13
CA VAL A 451 12.21 6.61 0.01
C VAL A 451 11.11 5.57 -0.19
N PHE A 452 9.90 5.99 -0.57
CA PHE A 452 8.80 5.09 -0.83
C PHE A 452 9.13 4.12 -1.97
N LEU A 453 9.68 4.58 -3.10
CA LEU A 453 10.11 3.71 -4.20
C LEU A 453 11.04 2.59 -3.70
N ALA A 454 12.08 2.94 -2.94
CA ALA A 454 13.01 1.96 -2.42
C ALA A 454 12.33 0.94 -1.48
N MET A 455 11.43 1.39 -0.61
CA MET A 455 10.67 0.50 0.30
C MET A 455 9.86 -0.59 -0.42
N ASN A 456 9.59 -0.43 -1.72
CA ASN A 456 8.79 -1.35 -2.53
C ASN A 456 9.60 -2.47 -3.21
N VAL A 457 10.84 -2.72 -2.81
CA VAL A 457 11.65 -3.82 -3.36
C VAL A 457 11.54 -5.06 -2.48
N LEU A 458 11.00 -6.15 -3.03
CA LEU A 458 11.01 -7.49 -2.43
C LEU A 458 12.23 -8.28 -2.89
N PRO A 459 12.77 -9.16 -2.02
CA PRO A 459 13.82 -10.08 -2.41
C PRO A 459 13.24 -11.18 -3.34
N PRO A 460 14.12 -11.91 -4.06
CA PRO A 460 13.73 -13.15 -4.73
C PRO A 460 13.00 -14.12 -3.80
N ASP A 461 12.06 -14.88 -4.36
CA ASP A 461 11.49 -16.08 -3.76
C ASP A 461 12.13 -17.28 -4.46
N THR A 462 13.15 -17.89 -3.85
CA THR A 462 13.89 -18.98 -4.51
C THR A 462 13.03 -20.21 -4.81
N ALA A 463 11.87 -20.37 -4.14
CA ALA A 463 10.98 -21.50 -4.36
C ALA A 463 9.95 -21.24 -5.46
N HIS A 464 9.49 -20.00 -5.62
CA HIS A 464 8.35 -19.68 -6.50
C HIS A 464 8.64 -18.64 -7.58
N PHE A 465 9.54 -17.70 -7.32
CA PHE A 465 9.87 -16.62 -8.24
C PHE A 465 11.27 -16.07 -7.94
N PRO A 466 12.32 -16.63 -8.56
CA PRO A 466 13.72 -16.40 -8.18
C PRO A 466 14.26 -15.05 -8.69
N TYR A 467 13.41 -14.03 -8.78
CA TYR A 467 13.73 -12.68 -9.19
C TYR A 467 13.24 -11.68 -8.14
N PRO A 468 13.96 -10.57 -7.93
CA PRO A 468 13.43 -9.48 -7.11
C PRO A 468 12.13 -8.94 -7.72
N GLN A 469 11.27 -8.38 -6.88
CA GLN A 469 10.05 -7.70 -7.35
C GLN A 469 10.13 -6.24 -6.91
N ILE A 470 9.79 -5.32 -7.80
CA ILE A 470 9.53 -3.92 -7.44
C ILE A 470 8.01 -3.74 -7.55
N VAL A 471 7.35 -3.69 -6.39
CA VAL A 471 5.91 -3.94 -6.27
C VAL A 471 5.07 -2.66 -6.38
N THR A 472 3.79 -2.83 -6.66
CA THR A 472 2.76 -1.76 -6.75
C THR A 472 2.75 -0.77 -5.58
N GLY A 473 2.98 -1.27 -4.36
CA GLY A 473 2.71 -0.54 -3.15
C GLY A 473 2.69 -1.49 -1.97
N LYS A 474 3.86 -1.95 -1.54
CA LYS A 474 4.10 -2.90 -0.46
C LYS A 474 3.19 -2.66 0.76
N PRO A 475 2.97 -1.42 1.24
CA PRO A 475 2.09 -1.18 2.39
C PRO A 475 0.58 -1.29 2.12
N SER A 476 0.14 -1.30 0.85
CA SER A 476 -1.27 -1.58 0.50
C SER A 476 -1.58 -3.08 0.52
N LEU A 477 -0.54 -3.93 0.52
CA LEU A 477 -0.64 -5.39 0.41
C LEU A 477 -1.34 -5.87 -0.88
N TRP A 478 -1.50 -4.99 -1.86
CA TRP A 478 -2.06 -5.32 -3.17
C TRP A 478 -1.25 -6.44 -3.81
N GLY A 479 -1.93 -7.50 -4.24
CA GLY A 479 -1.26 -8.64 -4.84
C GLY A 479 -2.10 -9.31 -5.92
N GLU A 480 -2.42 -8.54 -6.96
CA GLU A 480 -3.19 -8.97 -8.13
C GLU A 480 -2.35 -9.11 -9.40
N GLY A 481 -1.01 -9.14 -9.27
CA GLY A 481 -0.08 -9.51 -10.34
C GLY A 481 -0.16 -10.99 -10.71
N HIS A 482 0.82 -11.45 -11.49
CA HIS A 482 0.89 -12.86 -11.90
C HIS A 482 0.93 -13.80 -10.67
N PRO A 483 0.31 -14.99 -10.68
CA PRO A 483 0.27 -15.89 -9.51
C PRO A 483 1.63 -16.30 -8.90
N ASN A 484 2.72 -16.17 -9.66
CA ASN A 484 4.09 -16.39 -9.17
C ASN A 484 4.79 -15.10 -8.72
N ALA A 485 4.33 -13.92 -9.15
CA ALA A 485 4.82 -12.61 -8.72
C ALA A 485 3.63 -11.72 -8.31
N PRO A 486 2.87 -12.11 -7.28
CA PRO A 486 1.53 -11.56 -7.04
C PRO A 486 1.57 -10.06 -6.73
N PHE A 487 2.64 -9.56 -6.14
CA PHE A 487 2.74 -8.16 -5.73
C PHE A 487 3.19 -7.23 -6.87
N SER A 488 3.59 -7.79 -8.00
CA SER A 488 3.98 -7.04 -9.18
C SER A 488 2.80 -6.87 -10.14
N ALA A 489 1.89 -5.92 -9.87
CA ALA A 489 0.93 -5.50 -10.89
C ALA A 489 1.71 -4.78 -12.00
N ALA A 490 1.55 -5.24 -13.24
CA ALA A 490 2.58 -5.05 -14.27
C ALA A 490 2.91 -3.57 -14.52
N TRP A 491 1.90 -2.72 -14.69
CA TRP A 491 2.11 -1.31 -15.08
C TRP A 491 2.84 -0.48 -14.04
N GLU A 492 2.42 -0.56 -12.77
CA GLU A 492 3.12 0.10 -11.67
C GLU A 492 4.53 -0.46 -11.49
N SER A 493 4.70 -1.77 -11.61
CA SER A 493 5.99 -2.42 -11.44
C SER A 493 6.98 -1.96 -12.51
N PHE A 494 6.57 -1.83 -13.78
CA PHE A 494 7.46 -1.31 -14.84
C PHE A 494 7.87 0.14 -14.58
N ILE A 495 6.95 1.01 -14.15
CA ILE A 495 7.27 2.39 -13.79
C ILE A 495 8.22 2.46 -12.59
N ALA A 496 8.00 1.59 -11.59
CA ALA A 496 8.90 1.50 -10.45
C ALA A 496 10.30 1.00 -10.87
N ILE A 497 10.37 0.01 -11.77
CA ILE A 497 11.62 -0.50 -12.35
C ILE A 497 12.38 0.61 -13.08
N GLN A 498 11.68 1.40 -13.89
CA GLN A 498 12.27 2.54 -14.62
C GLN A 498 12.95 3.51 -13.66
N LEU A 499 12.24 4.01 -12.65
CA LEU A 499 12.78 4.99 -11.70
C LEU A 499 13.84 4.38 -10.80
N TYR A 500 13.66 3.13 -10.33
CA TYR A 500 14.62 2.47 -9.46
C TYR A 500 15.91 2.09 -10.19
N GLY A 501 15.89 2.05 -11.52
CA GLY A 501 17.07 1.84 -12.36
C GLY A 501 18.17 2.89 -12.13
N TYR A 502 17.79 4.10 -11.72
CA TYR A 502 18.75 5.16 -11.35
C TYR A 502 19.44 4.92 -10.00
N LEU A 503 18.86 4.07 -9.14
CA LEU A 503 19.43 3.75 -7.83
C LEU A 503 20.18 2.41 -7.84
N ALA A 504 19.63 1.42 -8.52
CA ALA A 504 20.12 0.05 -8.56
C ALA A 504 19.77 -0.62 -9.91
N PRO A 505 20.49 -0.30 -11.00
CA PRO A 505 20.16 -0.76 -12.35
C PRO A 505 20.15 -2.29 -12.48
N GLU A 506 21.05 -2.99 -11.79
CA GLU A 506 21.08 -4.46 -11.80
C GLU A 506 19.80 -5.08 -11.22
N VAL A 507 19.33 -4.56 -10.08
CA VAL A 507 18.08 -5.03 -9.46
C VAL A 507 16.89 -4.76 -10.36
N SER A 508 16.87 -3.60 -11.02
CA SER A 508 15.82 -3.26 -11.99
C SER A 508 15.85 -4.18 -13.21
N TRP A 509 17.03 -4.51 -13.75
CA TRP A 509 17.17 -5.50 -14.83
C TRP A 509 16.70 -6.89 -14.42
N ASP A 510 17.03 -7.33 -13.21
CA ASP A 510 16.63 -8.65 -12.71
C ASP A 510 15.12 -8.72 -12.46
N ALA A 511 14.52 -7.66 -11.92
CA ALA A 511 13.07 -7.56 -11.74
C ALA A 511 12.34 -7.51 -13.09
N PHE A 512 12.88 -6.77 -14.05
CA PHE A 512 12.37 -6.72 -15.42
C PHE A 512 12.41 -8.09 -16.08
N SER A 513 13.58 -8.76 -16.01
CA SER A 513 13.77 -10.10 -16.59
C SER A 513 12.87 -11.14 -15.92
N GLY A 514 12.66 -11.02 -14.61
CA GLY A 514 11.68 -11.82 -13.89
C GLY A 514 10.27 -11.69 -14.47
N LEU A 515 9.79 -10.47 -14.70
CA LEU A 515 8.47 -10.26 -15.31
C LEU A 515 8.41 -10.74 -16.77
N MET A 516 9.49 -10.57 -17.55
CA MET A 516 9.55 -11.08 -18.92
C MET A 516 9.56 -12.60 -18.99
N SER A 517 10.11 -13.28 -17.97
CA SER A 517 10.07 -14.75 -17.85
C SER A 517 8.66 -15.30 -17.65
N LEU A 518 7.71 -14.45 -17.24
CA LEU A 518 6.30 -14.80 -17.04
C LEU A 518 5.44 -14.55 -18.29
N VAL A 519 6.03 -14.05 -19.38
CA VAL A 519 5.33 -13.96 -20.67
C VAL A 519 5.31 -15.34 -21.30
N ASP A 520 4.13 -15.92 -21.40
CA ASP A 520 3.93 -17.28 -21.92
C ASP A 520 4.16 -17.39 -23.45
N GLU A 521 3.86 -18.56 -23.99
CA GLU A 521 4.06 -18.88 -25.41
C GLU A 521 3.09 -18.09 -26.30
N GLU A 522 1.90 -17.78 -25.79
CA GLU A 522 0.87 -16.96 -26.42
C GLU A 522 1.14 -15.45 -26.33
N GLY A 523 2.11 -15.05 -25.50
CA GLY A 523 2.48 -13.65 -25.27
C GLY A 523 1.71 -12.98 -24.13
N VAL A 524 0.94 -13.74 -23.35
CA VAL A 524 0.20 -13.22 -22.20
C VAL A 524 1.13 -13.06 -21.01
N LEU A 525 1.00 -11.93 -20.32
CA LEU A 525 1.48 -11.78 -18.95
C LEU A 525 0.26 -11.81 -18.02
N GLY A 526 0.11 -12.89 -17.25
CA GLY A 526 -1.06 -13.09 -16.39
C GLY A 526 -1.16 -12.12 -15.20
N GLY A 527 -2.32 -12.15 -14.52
CA GLY A 527 -2.67 -11.18 -13.47
C GLY A 527 -3.16 -9.85 -14.04
N GLU A 528 -3.03 -8.79 -13.26
CA GLU A 528 -3.31 -7.42 -13.69
C GLU A 528 -2.29 -6.94 -14.73
N SER A 529 -2.64 -7.17 -16.00
CA SER A 529 -1.84 -6.85 -17.19
C SER A 529 -2.39 -5.60 -17.86
N LEU A 530 -1.95 -4.47 -17.32
CA LEU A 530 -2.33 -3.10 -17.64
C LEU A 530 -1.62 -2.59 -18.93
N PRO A 531 -1.77 -1.30 -19.33
CA PRO A 531 -1.18 -0.74 -20.56
C PRO A 531 0.31 -1.01 -20.76
N SER A 532 0.79 -0.99 -22.02
CA SER A 532 2.16 -1.38 -22.34
C SER A 532 3.19 -0.31 -22.01
N ARG A 533 4.25 -0.69 -21.28
CA ARG A 533 5.43 0.14 -20.97
C ARG A 533 6.71 -0.69 -21.01
N LYS A 534 6.65 -1.90 -21.58
CA LYS A 534 7.66 -2.94 -21.36
C LYS A 534 8.91 -2.67 -22.17
N ALA A 535 8.74 -2.30 -23.45
CA ALA A 535 9.87 -1.99 -24.31
C ALA A 535 10.51 -0.64 -23.95
N GLU A 536 9.71 0.37 -23.58
CA GLU A 536 10.21 1.63 -23.02
C GLU A 536 11.05 1.39 -21.76
N THR A 537 10.60 0.49 -20.88
CA THR A 537 11.37 0.10 -19.69
C THR A 537 12.69 -0.57 -20.07
N ALA A 538 12.67 -1.56 -20.97
CA ALA A 538 13.89 -2.23 -21.44
C ALA A 538 14.88 -1.24 -22.07
N LEU A 539 14.38 -0.32 -22.90
CA LEU A 539 15.17 0.71 -23.56
C LEU A 539 15.79 1.67 -22.54
N LEU A 540 15.03 2.12 -21.54
CA LEU A 540 15.58 2.95 -20.46
C LEU A 540 16.67 2.20 -19.71
N LEU A 541 16.43 0.94 -19.29
CA LEU A 541 17.45 0.16 -18.58
C LEU A 541 18.72 -0.02 -19.42
N TYR A 542 18.59 -0.23 -20.73
CA TYR A 542 19.72 -0.23 -21.65
C TYR A 542 20.44 1.13 -21.69
N ARG A 543 19.71 2.25 -21.80
CA ARG A 543 20.31 3.60 -21.74
C ARG A 543 21.06 3.85 -20.43
N LEU A 544 20.60 3.25 -19.33
CA LEU A 544 21.25 3.35 -18.03
C LEU A 544 22.48 2.46 -17.87
N THR A 545 22.58 1.32 -18.56
CA THR A 545 23.67 0.35 -18.32
C THR A 545 24.58 0.10 -19.50
N GLY A 546 24.09 0.29 -20.73
CA GLY A 546 24.72 -0.18 -21.96
C GLY A 546 24.65 -1.69 -22.16
N ASP A 547 23.86 -2.41 -21.35
CA ASP A 547 23.81 -3.88 -21.33
C ASP A 547 22.99 -4.44 -22.50
N LYS A 548 23.67 -4.63 -23.64
CA LYS A 548 23.08 -5.21 -24.86
C LYS A 548 22.71 -6.68 -24.67
N GLU A 549 23.39 -7.41 -23.78
CA GLU A 549 23.14 -8.84 -23.54
C GLU A 549 21.81 -9.05 -22.83
N LYS A 550 21.54 -8.32 -21.74
CA LYS A 550 20.24 -8.37 -21.05
C LYS A 550 19.10 -7.85 -21.94
N LEU A 551 19.37 -6.85 -22.78
CA LEU A 551 18.39 -6.38 -23.75
C LEU A 551 18.04 -7.49 -24.76
N ALA A 552 19.04 -8.16 -25.33
CA ALA A 552 18.85 -9.27 -26.26
C ALA A 552 18.12 -10.47 -25.62
N LEU A 553 18.47 -10.81 -24.38
CA LEU A 553 17.86 -11.91 -23.63
C LEU A 553 16.34 -11.73 -23.47
N ASN A 554 15.90 -10.50 -23.19
CA ASN A 554 14.49 -10.20 -22.92
C ASN A 554 13.66 -9.89 -24.18
N TYR A 555 14.31 -9.56 -25.29
CA TYR A 555 13.66 -9.15 -26.52
C TYR A 555 12.63 -10.17 -27.08
N PRO A 556 12.86 -11.50 -27.06
CA PRO A 556 11.86 -12.47 -27.54
C PRO A 556 10.54 -12.42 -26.77
N ALA A 557 10.58 -12.23 -25.45
CA ALA A 557 9.37 -12.10 -24.64
C ALA A 557 8.63 -10.79 -24.94
N LEU A 558 9.36 -9.69 -25.09
CA LEU A 558 8.80 -8.39 -25.52
C LEU A 558 8.07 -8.49 -26.85
N LYS A 559 8.68 -9.16 -27.84
CA LYS A 559 8.09 -9.38 -29.16
C LYS A 559 6.79 -10.18 -29.08
N ARG A 560 6.78 -11.31 -28.36
CA ARG A 560 5.55 -12.12 -28.17
C ARG A 560 4.45 -11.31 -27.48
N TYR A 561 4.80 -10.62 -26.39
CA TYR A 561 3.84 -9.79 -25.66
C TYR A 561 3.21 -8.70 -26.54
N MET A 562 4.02 -7.97 -27.31
CA MET A 562 3.49 -6.90 -28.14
C MET A 562 2.55 -7.43 -29.23
N MET A 563 2.89 -8.56 -29.85
CA MET A 563 2.00 -9.22 -30.83
C MET A 563 0.65 -9.62 -30.23
N TRP A 564 0.65 -10.08 -28.96
CA TRP A 564 -0.59 -10.31 -28.24
C TRP A 564 -1.33 -8.99 -27.91
N ARG A 565 -0.62 -7.98 -27.41
CA ARG A 565 -1.22 -6.71 -26.98
C ARG A 565 -1.89 -5.95 -28.11
N ILE A 566 -1.33 -5.93 -29.32
CA ILE A 566 -1.97 -5.27 -30.47
C ILE A 566 -3.28 -5.95 -30.90
N ARG A 567 -3.42 -7.26 -30.63
CA ARG A 567 -4.69 -7.99 -30.85
C ARG A 567 -5.72 -7.68 -29.76
N TYR A 568 -5.26 -7.53 -28.51
CA TYR A 568 -6.10 -7.27 -27.33
C TYR A 568 -5.75 -5.94 -26.63
N PRO A 569 -5.93 -4.77 -27.27
CA PRO A 569 -5.64 -3.48 -26.66
C PRO A 569 -6.83 -3.00 -25.81
N MET A 570 -7.06 -3.70 -24.70
CA MET A 570 -8.10 -3.41 -23.72
C MET A 570 -7.64 -3.76 -22.30
N TRP A 571 -8.38 -3.27 -21.30
CA TRP A 571 -8.17 -3.62 -19.90
C TRP A 571 -8.42 -5.11 -19.66
N VAL A 572 -7.48 -5.77 -18.96
CA VAL A 572 -7.53 -7.18 -18.62
C VAL A 572 -7.30 -7.32 -17.12
N TYR A 573 -8.28 -7.90 -16.42
CA TYR A 573 -8.20 -8.14 -14.99
C TYR A 573 -8.47 -9.61 -14.67
N LYS A 574 -7.45 -10.26 -14.09
CA LYS A 574 -7.42 -11.66 -13.61
C LYS A 574 -7.66 -12.75 -14.64
N ASP A 575 -8.80 -12.76 -15.32
CA ASP A 575 -9.20 -13.83 -16.22
C ASP A 575 -8.99 -13.41 -17.68
N VAL A 576 -8.22 -14.21 -18.43
CA VAL A 576 -7.98 -14.00 -19.86
C VAL A 576 -9.06 -14.66 -20.72
N SER A 577 -9.96 -15.46 -20.14
CA SER A 577 -11.09 -16.06 -20.85
C SER A 577 -12.18 -15.04 -21.23
N ILE A 578 -12.21 -13.88 -20.56
CA ILE A 578 -13.12 -12.76 -20.84
C ILE A 578 -12.58 -11.77 -21.89
N LEU A 579 -11.45 -12.08 -22.53
CA LEU A 579 -10.85 -11.24 -23.56
C LEU A 579 -11.78 -11.09 -24.77
N SER A 580 -11.95 -9.85 -25.22
CA SER A 580 -12.70 -9.54 -26.43
C SER A 580 -11.78 -8.90 -27.46
N GLU A 581 -11.58 -9.58 -28.58
CA GLU A 581 -10.91 -8.98 -29.75
C GLU A 581 -11.70 -7.82 -30.35
N TYR A 582 -12.94 -7.59 -29.92
CA TYR A 582 -13.78 -6.52 -30.45
C TYR A 582 -13.73 -5.25 -29.60
N GLN A 583 -13.38 -5.34 -28.32
CA GLN A 583 -13.28 -4.17 -27.46
C GLN A 583 -11.89 -3.55 -27.61
N LYS A 584 -11.87 -2.23 -27.78
CA LYS A 584 -10.66 -1.40 -27.90
C LYS A 584 -10.76 -0.27 -26.89
N ASP A 585 -9.67 -0.06 -26.16
CA ASP A 585 -9.50 1.05 -25.22
C ASP A 585 -8.37 1.95 -25.72
N ALA A 586 -8.66 3.25 -25.85
CA ALA A 586 -7.74 4.24 -26.40
C ALA A 586 -6.40 4.25 -25.67
N ASP A 587 -6.36 4.20 -24.34
CA ASP A 587 -5.10 4.23 -23.58
C ASP A 587 -4.24 2.97 -23.85
N PHE A 588 -4.88 1.81 -23.99
CA PHE A 588 -4.18 0.58 -24.34
C PHE A 588 -3.63 0.60 -25.77
N VAL A 589 -4.34 1.22 -26.72
CA VAL A 589 -3.85 1.40 -28.09
C VAL A 589 -2.70 2.42 -28.12
N VAL A 590 -2.84 3.56 -27.43
CA VAL A 590 -1.82 4.60 -27.33
C VAL A 590 -0.52 4.04 -26.75
N SER A 591 -0.62 3.35 -25.61
CA SER A 591 0.55 2.75 -24.95
C SER A 591 1.26 1.74 -25.87
N ALA A 592 0.53 0.94 -26.65
CA ALA A 592 1.13 0.01 -27.62
C ALA A 592 1.82 0.74 -28.80
N ILE A 593 1.24 1.82 -29.32
CA ILE A 593 1.85 2.64 -30.38
C ILE A 593 3.18 3.24 -29.92
N VAL A 594 3.21 3.78 -28.70
CA VAL A 594 4.44 4.34 -28.10
C VAL A 594 5.47 3.24 -27.84
N ASP A 595 5.06 2.12 -27.24
CA ASP A 595 5.99 1.03 -26.88
C ASP A 595 6.55 0.31 -28.14
N MET A 596 5.83 0.31 -29.27
CA MET A 596 6.36 -0.15 -30.57
C MET A 596 7.48 0.74 -31.13
N GLU A 597 7.51 2.03 -30.81
CA GLU A 597 8.63 2.90 -31.16
C GLU A 597 9.89 2.50 -30.38
N ALA A 598 9.73 2.21 -29.09
CA ALA A 598 10.82 1.66 -28.29
C ALA A 598 11.30 0.30 -28.81
N LEU A 599 10.38 -0.57 -29.27
CA LEU A 599 10.76 -1.84 -29.90
C LEU A 599 11.54 -1.66 -31.20
N ALA A 600 11.17 -0.69 -32.04
CA ALA A 600 11.93 -0.39 -33.25
C ALA A 600 13.35 0.08 -32.90
N ALA A 601 13.50 0.96 -31.89
CA ALA A 601 14.80 1.40 -31.41
C ALA A 601 15.65 0.25 -30.83
N ILE A 602 15.03 -0.65 -30.06
CA ILE A 602 15.68 -1.86 -29.54
C ILE A 602 16.14 -2.77 -30.70
N ALA A 603 15.28 -2.98 -31.70
CA ALA A 603 15.63 -3.78 -32.86
C ALA A 603 16.83 -3.18 -33.63
N THR A 604 16.93 -1.86 -33.75
CA THR A 604 18.12 -1.18 -34.28
C THR A 604 19.36 -1.45 -33.41
N ILE A 605 19.26 -1.29 -32.09
CA ILE A 605 20.38 -1.54 -31.15
C ILE A 605 20.87 -3.00 -31.25
N LEU A 606 19.95 -3.94 -31.40
CA LEU A 606 20.22 -5.38 -31.52
C LEU A 606 20.54 -5.84 -32.95
N GLU A 607 20.57 -4.93 -33.93
CA GLU A 607 20.84 -5.22 -35.35
C GLU A 607 19.83 -6.20 -35.97
N LEU A 608 18.56 -6.15 -35.53
CA LEU A 608 17.45 -6.97 -36.02
C LEU A 608 16.63 -6.19 -37.06
N HIS A 609 17.14 -6.07 -38.27
CA HIS A 609 16.54 -5.20 -39.32
C HIS A 609 15.11 -5.58 -39.70
N ASP A 610 14.80 -6.87 -39.89
CA ASP A 610 13.45 -7.33 -40.21
C ASP A 610 12.43 -6.97 -39.11
N ASP A 611 12.88 -7.01 -37.86
CA ASP A 611 12.05 -6.69 -36.72
C ASP A 611 11.85 -5.17 -36.57
N HIS A 612 12.86 -4.36 -36.89
CA HIS A 612 12.68 -2.91 -36.97
C HIS A 612 11.59 -2.56 -38.00
N GLU A 613 11.65 -3.15 -39.21
CA GLU A 613 10.62 -2.93 -40.25
C GLU A 613 9.23 -3.41 -39.80
N LEU A 614 9.17 -4.55 -39.12
CA LEU A 614 7.94 -5.11 -38.54
C LEU A 614 7.29 -4.13 -37.56
N TRP A 615 8.06 -3.56 -36.62
CA TRP A 615 7.52 -2.64 -35.62
C TRP A 615 7.08 -1.31 -36.23
N VAL A 616 7.85 -0.75 -37.17
CA VAL A 616 7.44 0.45 -37.90
C VAL A 616 6.13 0.22 -38.65
N LYS A 617 6.01 -0.91 -39.35
CA LYS A 617 4.78 -1.28 -40.09
C LYS A 617 3.58 -1.46 -39.16
N ASN A 618 3.73 -2.21 -38.08
CA ASN A 618 2.64 -2.48 -37.14
C ASN A 618 2.22 -1.20 -36.39
N ARG A 619 3.16 -0.31 -36.06
CA ARG A 619 2.89 0.99 -35.46
C ARG A 619 2.02 1.86 -36.35
N LEU A 620 2.36 1.95 -37.65
CA LEU A 620 1.57 2.72 -38.62
C LEU A 620 0.17 2.12 -38.81
N ALA A 621 0.06 0.79 -38.95
CA ALA A 621 -1.23 0.12 -39.10
C ALA A 621 -2.13 0.31 -37.87
N LEU A 622 -1.59 0.18 -36.66
CA LEU A 622 -2.35 0.40 -35.43
C LEU A 622 -2.73 1.87 -35.24
N PHE A 623 -1.91 2.81 -35.72
CA PHE A 623 -2.26 4.22 -35.71
C PHE A 623 -3.42 4.55 -36.67
N ASP A 624 -3.45 3.95 -37.86
CA ASP A 624 -4.58 4.10 -38.78
C ASP A 624 -5.87 3.52 -38.16
N ASP A 625 -5.76 2.38 -37.45
CA ASP A 625 -6.86 1.80 -36.68
C ASP A 625 -7.31 2.72 -35.54
N TYR A 626 -6.38 3.31 -34.81
CA TYR A 626 -6.65 4.26 -33.72
C TYR A 626 -7.54 5.43 -34.19
N LEU A 627 -7.19 6.07 -35.31
CA LEU A 627 -8.01 7.15 -35.87
C LEU A 627 -9.42 6.68 -36.22
N ARG A 628 -9.55 5.51 -36.86
CA ARG A 628 -10.86 4.95 -37.25
C ARG A 628 -11.73 4.54 -36.08
N TRP A 629 -11.14 3.99 -35.02
CA TRP A 629 -11.87 3.48 -33.88
C TRP A 629 -12.39 4.59 -32.99
N PHE A 630 -11.55 5.57 -32.67
CA PHE A 630 -11.85 6.52 -31.60
C PHE A 630 -12.45 7.84 -32.08
N TRP A 631 -12.48 8.09 -33.40
CA TRP A 631 -13.21 9.21 -34.00
C TRP A 631 -14.36 8.70 -34.87
N SER A 632 -15.49 9.40 -34.84
CA SER A 632 -16.57 9.24 -35.83
C SER A 632 -16.27 10.02 -37.12
N ASP A 633 -15.70 11.21 -36.96
CA ASP A 633 -15.12 12.05 -37.99
C ASP A 633 -13.92 12.77 -37.38
N SER A 634 -13.00 13.25 -38.19
CA SER A 634 -11.72 13.81 -37.79
C SER A 634 -11.80 15.13 -37.00
N ASP A 635 -12.89 15.88 -37.17
CA ASP A 635 -13.20 17.11 -36.42
C ASP A 635 -14.08 16.84 -35.18
N GLU A 636 -14.63 15.63 -35.02
CA GLU A 636 -15.40 15.25 -33.83
C GLU A 636 -14.49 14.90 -32.65
N LEU A 637 -15.02 14.95 -31.43
CA LEU A 637 -14.22 14.58 -30.27
C LEU A 637 -13.92 13.08 -30.20
N PRO A 638 -12.69 12.68 -29.83
CA PRO A 638 -12.37 11.28 -29.62
C PRO A 638 -13.09 10.70 -28.41
N VAL A 639 -13.26 9.38 -28.44
CA VAL A 639 -13.81 8.58 -27.35
C VAL A 639 -12.77 7.59 -26.78
N GLN A 640 -12.98 7.10 -25.57
CA GLN A 640 -12.10 6.09 -24.98
C GLN A 640 -12.36 4.69 -25.52
N LEU A 641 -13.61 4.27 -25.63
CA LEU A 641 -13.95 2.87 -25.91
C LEU A 641 -14.59 2.72 -27.29
N TYR A 642 -14.15 1.70 -28.01
CA TYR A 642 -14.74 1.30 -29.28
C TYR A 642 -14.99 -0.21 -29.34
N ASN A 643 -16.14 -0.60 -29.89
CA ASN A 643 -16.44 -2.00 -30.19
C ASN A 643 -16.45 -2.23 -31.70
N THR A 644 -15.47 -2.98 -32.23
CA THR A 644 -15.32 -3.19 -33.68
C THR A 644 -16.43 -4.04 -34.29
N ARG A 645 -17.19 -4.80 -33.49
CA ARG A 645 -18.32 -5.61 -33.96
C ARG A 645 -19.60 -4.79 -34.09
N SER A 646 -19.90 -3.94 -33.10
CA SER A 646 -21.14 -3.14 -33.08
C SER A 646 -20.97 -1.72 -33.63
N GLY A 647 -19.74 -1.23 -33.75
CA GLY A 647 -19.45 0.17 -34.06
C GLY A 647 -19.70 1.15 -32.90
N LEU A 648 -20.02 0.64 -31.71
CA LEU A 648 -20.34 1.47 -30.54
C LEU A 648 -19.11 2.24 -30.06
N ARG A 649 -19.28 3.55 -29.83
CA ARG A 649 -18.29 4.48 -29.26
C ARG A 649 -18.77 5.00 -27.91
N THR A 650 -17.90 5.02 -26.90
CA THR A 650 -18.23 5.54 -25.56
C THR A 650 -17.11 6.45 -25.05
N ALA A 651 -17.47 7.68 -24.65
CA ALA A 651 -16.52 8.73 -24.29
C ALA A 651 -15.49 8.34 -23.21
N GLY A 652 -15.93 7.67 -22.14
CA GLY A 652 -15.05 7.25 -21.04
C GLY A 652 -14.47 8.43 -20.25
N HIS A 653 -13.21 8.29 -19.81
CA HIS A 653 -12.49 9.29 -19.02
C HIS A 653 -11.60 10.16 -19.92
N PRO A 654 -11.81 11.50 -19.97
CA PRO A 654 -11.08 12.37 -20.87
C PRO A 654 -9.55 12.29 -20.74
N VAL A 655 -9.02 12.17 -19.52
CA VAL A 655 -7.55 12.12 -19.29
C VAL A 655 -6.90 10.86 -19.87
N TRP A 656 -7.64 9.75 -19.95
CA TRP A 656 -7.16 8.51 -20.57
C TRP A 656 -7.20 8.62 -22.10
N VAL A 657 -8.10 9.43 -22.67
CA VAL A 657 -8.15 9.72 -24.11
C VAL A 657 -7.05 10.69 -24.52
N THR A 658 -6.78 11.73 -23.73
CA THR A 658 -5.74 12.74 -24.03
C THR A 658 -4.31 12.18 -23.98
N SER A 659 -4.12 10.96 -23.46
CA SER A 659 -2.87 10.20 -23.62
C SER A 659 -2.43 10.13 -25.09
N GLY A 660 -3.37 10.13 -26.05
CA GLY A 660 -3.08 10.12 -27.49
C GLY A 660 -2.27 11.32 -27.99
N LEU A 661 -2.18 12.41 -27.22
CA LEU A 661 -1.25 13.50 -27.51
C LEU A 661 0.21 13.04 -27.53
N ALA A 662 0.57 11.95 -26.84
CA ALA A 662 1.90 11.36 -26.88
C ALA A 662 2.27 10.78 -28.26
N ILE A 663 1.29 10.50 -29.12
CA ILE A 663 1.55 9.96 -30.46
C ILE A 663 2.07 11.08 -31.37
N ASP A 664 3.31 10.94 -31.81
CA ASP A 664 4.00 11.87 -32.73
C ASP A 664 3.31 11.97 -34.10
N LEU A 665 2.72 10.86 -34.58
CA LEU A 665 1.95 10.76 -35.82
C LEU A 665 0.63 11.53 -35.82
N LEU A 666 0.09 11.90 -34.65
CA LEU A 666 -1.17 12.63 -34.56
C LEU A 666 -1.01 14.06 -35.08
N LYS A 667 -1.61 14.34 -36.25
CA LYS A 667 -1.62 15.65 -36.94
C LYS A 667 -3.05 16.17 -37.10
N ALA A 668 -3.18 17.42 -37.57
CA ALA A 668 -4.47 17.99 -37.94
C ALA A 668 -5.14 17.17 -39.06
N PRO A 669 -6.47 17.06 -39.09
CA PRO A 669 -7.45 17.67 -38.16
C PRO A 669 -7.59 16.98 -36.79
N HIS A 670 -7.30 15.68 -36.65
CA HIS A 670 -7.47 14.93 -35.40
C HIS A 670 -6.71 15.50 -34.19
N LEU A 671 -5.55 16.12 -34.40
CA LEU A 671 -4.83 16.83 -33.34
C LEU A 671 -5.65 18.00 -32.77
N ASN A 672 -6.37 18.74 -33.63
CA ASN A 672 -7.17 19.87 -33.18
C ASN A 672 -8.34 19.36 -32.32
N SER A 673 -9.06 18.32 -32.74
CA SER A 673 -10.15 17.76 -31.94
C SER A 673 -9.67 17.11 -30.63
N MET A 674 -8.46 16.53 -30.60
CA MET A 674 -7.83 16.09 -29.35
C MET A 674 -7.51 17.26 -28.41
N MET A 675 -7.02 18.39 -28.95
CA MET A 675 -6.79 19.60 -28.16
C MET A 675 -8.11 20.23 -27.68
N ASP A 676 -9.17 20.17 -28.48
CA ASP A 676 -10.51 20.62 -28.07
C ASP A 676 -11.06 19.76 -26.92
N LEU A 677 -10.81 18.44 -26.93
CA LEU A 677 -11.13 17.58 -25.79
C LEU A 677 -10.34 18.00 -24.54
N PHE A 678 -9.03 18.24 -24.68
CA PHE A 678 -8.19 18.68 -23.56
C PHE A 678 -8.70 20.02 -22.99
N ASP A 679 -8.85 21.04 -23.82
CA ASP A 679 -9.26 22.39 -23.41
C ASP A 679 -10.68 22.42 -22.83
N ARG A 680 -11.56 21.48 -23.22
CA ARG A 680 -12.90 21.36 -22.64
C ARG A 680 -12.90 21.02 -21.15
N TYR A 681 -11.90 20.27 -20.67
CA TYR A 681 -11.82 19.82 -19.28
C TYR A 681 -10.75 20.54 -18.47
N PHE A 682 -9.74 21.10 -19.15
CA PHE A 682 -8.60 21.73 -18.52
C PHE A 682 -8.98 23.02 -17.79
N ASP A 683 -8.94 22.97 -16.46
CA ASP A 683 -9.17 24.11 -15.57
C ASP A 683 -8.13 24.11 -14.43
N PRO A 684 -7.07 24.95 -14.49
CA PRO A 684 -5.99 24.96 -13.50
C PRO A 684 -6.44 25.36 -12.08
N ASP A 685 -7.63 25.95 -11.93
CA ASP A 685 -8.20 26.31 -10.64
C ASP A 685 -8.94 25.15 -9.98
N GLN A 686 -9.22 24.06 -10.69
CA GLN A 686 -9.78 22.83 -10.13
C GLN A 686 -8.70 21.83 -9.71
N SER A 687 -9.06 20.89 -8.84
CA SER A 687 -8.17 19.78 -8.47
C SER A 687 -7.82 18.98 -9.73
N PHE A 688 -6.54 18.64 -9.89
CA PHE A 688 -5.99 17.91 -11.05
C PHE A 688 -6.36 18.53 -12.40
N ALA A 689 -6.39 19.86 -12.44
CA ALA A 689 -6.76 20.64 -13.61
C ALA A 689 -8.16 20.29 -14.18
N GLY A 690 -9.10 19.81 -13.34
CA GLY A 690 -10.46 19.43 -13.76
C GLY A 690 -10.61 17.99 -14.26
N PHE A 691 -9.50 17.25 -14.45
CA PHE A 691 -9.54 15.88 -14.93
C PHE A 691 -9.97 14.88 -13.85
N ARG A 692 -11.02 14.10 -14.12
CA ARG A 692 -11.48 13.01 -13.25
C ARG A 692 -10.59 11.78 -13.35
N MET A 693 -10.39 11.10 -12.21
CA MET A 693 -9.58 9.89 -12.09
C MET A 693 -8.19 10.01 -12.73
N PRO A 694 -7.43 11.07 -12.40
CA PRO A 694 -6.08 11.25 -12.92
C PRO A 694 -5.21 10.12 -12.40
N LYS A 695 -4.55 9.41 -13.31
CA LYS A 695 -3.53 8.40 -13.05
C LYS A 695 -2.22 8.85 -13.66
N TYR A 696 -1.12 8.57 -12.97
CA TYR A 696 0.21 9.03 -13.40
C TYR A 696 0.50 8.78 -14.89
N PRO A 697 0.33 7.55 -15.42
CA PRO A 697 0.85 7.26 -16.76
C PRO A 697 0.07 8.00 -17.86
N ASP A 698 -1.24 8.15 -17.70
CA ASP A 698 -2.12 8.90 -18.62
C ASP A 698 -1.76 10.39 -18.65
N VAL A 699 -1.58 10.97 -17.46
CA VAL A 699 -1.18 12.38 -17.32
C VAL A 699 0.23 12.56 -17.87
N ALA A 700 1.15 11.62 -17.63
CA ALA A 700 2.52 11.67 -18.13
C ALA A 700 2.58 11.64 -19.68
N PHE A 701 1.76 10.80 -20.33
CA PHE A 701 1.60 10.81 -21.78
C PHE A 701 1.03 12.13 -22.29
N THR A 702 -0.04 12.62 -21.66
CA THR A 702 -0.66 13.92 -21.99
C THR A 702 0.37 15.06 -21.90
N VAL A 703 1.12 15.14 -20.79
CA VAL A 703 2.17 16.14 -20.56
C VAL A 703 3.25 16.08 -21.64
N ARG A 704 3.85 14.91 -21.88
CA ARG A 704 4.91 14.76 -22.89
C ARG A 704 4.41 15.07 -24.30
N GLY A 705 3.17 14.68 -24.62
CA GLY A 705 2.51 15.04 -25.87
C GLY A 705 2.34 16.55 -26.05
N LEU A 706 1.89 17.26 -25.00
CA LEU A 706 1.79 18.72 -25.02
C LEU A 706 3.16 19.38 -25.23
N LEU A 707 4.19 18.93 -24.50
CA LEU A 707 5.56 19.43 -24.63
C LEU A 707 6.09 19.24 -26.06
N ALA A 708 5.99 18.02 -26.60
CA ALA A 708 6.48 17.67 -27.94
C ALA A 708 5.77 18.44 -29.06
N LYS A 709 4.52 18.86 -28.85
CA LYS A 709 3.72 19.63 -29.82
C LYS A 709 3.78 21.14 -29.58
N GLY A 710 4.62 21.61 -28.67
CA GLY A 710 4.87 23.04 -28.43
C GLY A 710 3.87 23.73 -27.50
N TYR A 711 2.98 23.00 -26.82
CA TYR A 711 2.00 23.52 -25.87
C TYR A 711 2.60 23.68 -24.45
N GLN A 712 3.74 24.35 -24.35
CA GLN A 712 4.54 24.48 -23.12
C GLN A 712 3.73 24.99 -21.93
N ASN A 713 2.96 26.07 -22.09
CA ASN A 713 2.18 26.65 -21.00
C ASN A 713 1.14 25.67 -20.42
N ARG A 714 0.40 24.96 -21.29
CA ARG A 714 -0.58 23.95 -20.87
C ARG A 714 0.10 22.79 -20.14
N ALA A 715 1.23 22.32 -20.67
CA ALA A 715 2.00 21.26 -20.04
C ALA A 715 2.49 21.67 -18.64
N THR A 716 3.11 22.86 -18.51
CA THR A 716 3.61 23.37 -17.23
C THR A 716 2.48 23.53 -16.21
N GLN A 717 1.33 24.09 -16.60
CA GLN A 717 0.19 24.23 -15.71
C GLN A 717 -0.39 22.88 -15.28
N LEU A 718 -0.46 21.90 -16.19
CA LEU A 718 -0.91 20.55 -15.87
C LEU A 718 0.05 19.87 -14.89
N ILE A 719 1.36 19.94 -15.13
CA ILE A 719 2.42 19.46 -14.25
C ILE A 719 2.25 20.07 -12.85
N GLU A 720 2.18 21.40 -12.76
CA GLU A 720 2.07 22.10 -11.48
C GLU A 720 0.77 21.79 -10.73
N CYS A 721 -0.38 21.68 -11.43
CA CYS A 721 -1.64 21.26 -10.82
C CYS A 721 -1.54 19.87 -10.20
N ASN A 722 -0.95 18.92 -10.93
CA ASN A 722 -0.81 17.54 -10.47
C ASN A 722 0.14 17.45 -9.26
N ILE A 723 1.27 18.16 -9.26
CA ILE A 723 2.16 18.24 -8.09
C ILE A 723 1.41 18.82 -6.89
N ARG A 724 0.74 19.96 -7.08
CA ARG A 724 -0.05 20.65 -6.05
C ARG A 724 -1.07 19.70 -5.43
N ASP A 725 -1.81 18.98 -6.26
CA ASP A 725 -2.97 18.21 -5.83
C ASP A 725 -2.61 16.83 -5.29
N VAL A 726 -1.53 16.19 -5.77
CA VAL A 726 -0.90 15.05 -5.07
C VAL A 726 -0.49 15.46 -3.66
N MET A 727 0.16 16.61 -3.50
CA MET A 727 0.58 17.09 -2.17
C MET A 727 -0.60 17.46 -1.25
N ARG A 728 -1.69 17.98 -1.80
CA ARG A 728 -2.90 18.32 -1.03
C ARG A 728 -3.72 17.08 -0.66
N SER A 729 -3.44 15.92 -1.28
CA SER A 729 -4.17 14.68 -1.00
C SER A 729 -3.75 13.96 0.30
N GLY A 730 -2.70 14.45 0.95
CA GLY A 730 -2.15 13.91 2.19
C GLY A 730 -0.80 13.22 1.96
N ALA A 731 -0.29 12.51 2.97
CA ALA A 731 1.04 11.90 2.84
C ALA A 731 1.07 10.61 2.02
N VAL A 732 -0.08 10.00 1.70
CA VAL A 732 -0.14 8.73 0.96
C VAL A 732 -0.21 8.97 -0.54
N PHE A 733 0.72 8.38 -1.28
CA PHE A 733 0.63 8.30 -2.74
C PHE A 733 -0.43 7.28 -3.15
N ALA A 734 -1.27 7.61 -4.12
CA ALA A 734 -2.36 6.76 -4.57
C ALA A 734 -2.28 6.44 -6.07
N GLU A 735 -3.01 5.41 -6.48
CA GLU A 735 -3.18 5.01 -7.87
C GLU A 735 -3.85 6.12 -8.68
N GLN A 736 -4.94 6.68 -8.13
CA GLN A 736 -5.72 7.76 -8.71
C GLN A 736 -6.24 8.71 -7.62
N TYR A 737 -6.92 9.79 -8.01
CA TYR A 737 -7.38 10.82 -7.08
C TYR A 737 -8.79 11.33 -7.38
N THR A 738 -9.47 11.83 -6.34
CA THR A 738 -10.78 12.48 -6.45
C THR A 738 -10.66 13.94 -6.91
N LEU A 739 -11.78 14.52 -7.37
CA LEU A 739 -11.88 15.95 -7.72
C LEU A 739 -12.25 16.85 -6.54
N ASP A 740 -12.30 16.31 -5.31
CA ASP A 740 -12.61 17.11 -4.13
C ASP A 740 -11.58 18.23 -3.92
N SER A 741 -11.90 19.22 -3.08
CA SER A 741 -10.97 20.29 -2.72
C SER A 741 -10.90 20.42 -1.19
N PRO A 742 -9.83 19.92 -0.54
CA PRO A 742 -8.69 19.20 -1.12
C PRO A 742 -9.07 17.82 -1.68
N PRO A 743 -8.32 17.29 -2.67
CA PRO A 743 -8.58 15.97 -3.23
C PRO A 743 -8.21 14.86 -2.24
N HIS A 744 -8.65 13.64 -2.51
CA HIS A 744 -8.26 12.44 -1.77
C HIS A 744 -7.65 11.39 -2.72
N GLY A 745 -6.69 10.63 -2.20
CA GLY A 745 -6.21 9.42 -2.89
C GLY A 745 -7.29 8.35 -2.94
N ASP A 746 -7.42 7.70 -4.09
CA ASP A 746 -8.40 6.66 -4.40
C ASP A 746 -7.73 5.49 -5.15
N GLY A 747 -8.44 4.37 -5.28
CA GLY A 747 -7.86 3.12 -5.76
C GLY A 747 -6.81 2.55 -4.79
N VAL A 748 -5.82 1.83 -5.32
CA VAL A 748 -4.74 1.26 -4.51
C VAL A 748 -3.91 2.39 -3.87
N ARG A 749 -3.71 2.31 -2.54
CA ARG A 749 -2.86 3.27 -1.83
C ARG A 749 -2.31 2.70 -0.50
N PRO A 750 -1.02 2.88 -0.15
CA PRO A 750 0.02 3.52 -0.93
C PRO A 750 0.29 2.83 -2.28
N SER A 751 0.58 3.62 -3.32
CA SER A 751 0.81 3.17 -4.70
C SER A 751 2.00 3.88 -5.33
N ILE A 752 2.67 3.22 -6.29
CA ILE A 752 3.77 3.76 -7.08
C ILE A 752 3.33 4.94 -7.95
N PHE A 753 2.10 4.99 -8.48
CA PHE A 753 1.70 6.02 -9.45
C PHE A 753 1.82 7.44 -8.88
N GLY A 754 1.16 7.73 -7.76
CA GLY A 754 1.25 9.06 -7.14
C GLY A 754 2.68 9.49 -6.78
N MET A 755 3.52 8.52 -6.44
CA MET A 755 4.92 8.72 -6.12
C MET A 755 5.74 9.04 -7.38
N ALA A 756 5.57 8.24 -8.44
CA ALA A 756 6.23 8.42 -9.72
C ALA A 756 5.83 9.75 -10.36
N GLN A 757 4.56 10.13 -10.26
CA GLN A 757 4.04 11.41 -10.72
C GLN A 757 4.75 12.58 -10.07
N LEU A 758 4.96 12.53 -8.76
CA LEU A 758 5.69 13.58 -8.06
C LEU A 758 7.15 13.63 -8.51
N ILE A 759 7.84 12.49 -8.62
CA ILE A 759 9.24 12.44 -9.07
C ILE A 759 9.36 13.00 -10.49
N ASP A 760 8.63 12.42 -11.44
CA ASP A 760 8.68 12.78 -12.86
C ASP A 760 8.37 14.27 -13.06
N PHE A 761 7.30 14.77 -12.45
CA PHE A 761 6.85 16.14 -12.70
C PHE A 761 7.77 17.18 -12.07
N VAL A 762 8.39 16.89 -10.92
CA VAL A 762 9.46 17.76 -10.40
C VAL A 762 10.65 17.78 -11.37
N LEU A 763 11.05 16.64 -11.92
CA LEU A 763 12.15 16.58 -12.88
C LEU A 763 11.83 17.34 -14.17
N LEU A 764 10.63 17.18 -14.72
CA LEU A 764 10.18 17.91 -15.91
C LEU A 764 10.16 19.44 -15.67
N LEU A 765 9.76 19.92 -14.48
CA LEU A 765 9.89 21.36 -14.13
C LEU A 765 11.34 21.85 -14.08
N ASN A 766 12.28 20.93 -13.89
CA ASN A 766 13.72 21.20 -13.92
C ASN A 766 14.32 20.96 -15.32
N GLY A 767 13.50 20.68 -16.34
CA GLY A 767 13.94 20.46 -17.72
C GLY A 767 14.52 19.06 -17.96
N VAL A 768 14.19 18.11 -17.10
CA VAL A 768 14.73 16.74 -17.13
C VAL A 768 13.61 15.75 -17.43
N ASP A 769 13.74 15.00 -18.52
CA ASP A 769 12.93 13.80 -18.78
C ASP A 769 13.72 12.55 -18.39
N TYR A 770 13.30 11.85 -17.34
CA TYR A 770 14.02 10.66 -16.87
C TYR A 770 13.99 9.50 -17.89
N LEU A 771 13.12 9.54 -18.91
CA LEU A 771 13.09 8.50 -19.94
C LEU A 771 14.29 8.58 -20.90
N ASP A 772 15.01 9.72 -20.93
CA ASP A 772 16.20 9.90 -21.76
C ASP A 772 17.44 9.15 -21.25
N GLY A 773 17.41 8.64 -20.01
CA GLY A 773 18.51 7.86 -19.43
C GLY A 773 19.57 8.72 -18.76
N ARG A 774 20.86 8.32 -18.82
CA ARG A 774 21.94 9.00 -18.07
C ARG A 774 22.12 10.48 -18.42
N ASP A 775 21.76 10.88 -19.63
CA ASP A 775 21.86 12.28 -20.07
C ASP A 775 20.83 13.20 -19.39
N ALA A 776 19.91 12.63 -18.60
CA ALA A 776 18.88 13.33 -17.86
C ALA A 776 19.37 13.99 -16.55
N PHE A 777 20.49 13.52 -15.93
CA PHE A 777 20.85 13.90 -14.55
C PHE A 777 22.25 14.46 -14.35
#